data_AF-A0A3R7RHQ9-F1
#
_entry.id   AF-A0A3R7RHQ9-F1
#
_cell.length_a   1.000
_cell.length_b   1.000
_cell.length_c   1.000
_cell.angle_alpha   90.00
_cell.angle_beta   90.00
_cell.angle_gamma   90.00
#
_symmetry.space_group_name_H-M   'P 1'
#
loop_
_entity.id
_entity.type
_entity.pdbx_description
1 polymer ?
#
loop_
_entity_poly.entity_id
_entity_poly.type
_entity_poly.pdbx_seq_one_letter_code
_entity_poly.pdbx_strand_id
1 'polypeptide(L)'
;MTFMWITLTAVVARAAEQFLITPVAVTSDSSVTDLFPAANLIDNSGLSPIPTLETYRAAQHDSASPSRSWATAAPRGVRDYFAGRTPDPVLTFTLPDLYQITHLVVWGFYYTSPNNSEASAFTLEFSSDGGATWSGLEEIIHQQTAQESDAIPLGRRFQANAVRVTITDNHYSSQGIGGERVGLGEIKFLAEPPAGPDPTIFLRPLVDFGNTPAGEPIPERSLEIENTGSQPLVIESPLSAPPFEIGGSVLEIPPGQVGSLPITLPPIEGCHLSNLELSTNDPLRPTVSVSLIGAYNCIPSQPSQPDLLPREGTFVDPFEVTMSSEDPGVIVYTTDGSLPTSENGTPYTGPVQVSSSTPIRASVIWGGTVSKPQTKSYVRLSGGLENYTSSLPIAIIENFGGGEIPNRGWSFDTQTSAGLQQLPRQPACLHLIDIDPDSGTAAITGIHDLTERIGIRVRGSFSSTWNPKPYSVETWDEYNSDKNTTPLGLPGESDWIMYYPHPLYDRQLIANTFSWELSRLTGRYGTRYRLVDTFINQDGGDLTPEDRIGVYAFAEKVTRDADRIDFEPLSEDGSTGGWLLSINRMDPIPIGGFPAENGAMSPQFFHTAGPDRVLQTSPNQLNNENDDDIPSQYNGFLNFENPNGYRINAAQRTTIETWFREFEDTLYDDTRWLDPEEGYRRYLDTRDFIDYFHLNVLAKHGDSMALSLFPWVSSQDRKLRIGPIWDYNLGAYWTEATGDLFYQDDRLWYPRLFEDPRFLREYIDRWYELRRGPFSTSNLIELVNDQAREFTSAMAVQQGTTAQEWSTELTGMRNYLSARTSWIDSQFFRPPTFSHPGGPVSGRFYLTISNNTGESGTIFYTLDGSDPADGRGRRFSRPLSFPETAHVRSRVRSTNGEWSALNEAFYLIGIPPTAGDLVLSEIMYNPTGDPEAEFLELLNTSSNTALDLTLLRFTEGIDFTFPIGSALAPGERILVVRNQDAFEAVHGPGLPVAGEFQTESALSNRGERLTLMDSEGSILLDFNYGDDPPWPEPTDGDGYSLVLIDPLSNPDHASSTSWRSSRSIDGNPGVDDLITFAGTPNDDRDGDGIPAMVEFLLGASDLRGNRLSDFFACNPTVDGETELLLAFSLAVENLSVPAIEFSDDLESWEDVTTASFLDEHLPEGRVRYRWVLPAPQPASRYFRIKAIQTTP
;
A
#
# COMPACT_ATOMS: atom_id res chain seq x y z
N MET A 1 -13.64 5.62 59.11
CA MET A 1 -13.35 5.02 57.79
C MET A 1 -11.90 5.31 57.49
N THR A 2 -11.13 4.25 57.33
CA THR A 2 -9.67 4.24 57.31
C THR A 2 -9.23 4.41 55.86
N PHE A 3 -8.45 5.44 55.55
CA PHE A 3 -7.81 5.60 54.25
C PHE A 3 -6.62 4.62 54.16
N MET A 4 -6.65 3.74 53.17
CA MET A 4 -5.53 2.87 52.82
C MET A 4 -4.79 3.53 51.66
N TRP A 5 -3.58 4.01 51.93
CA TRP A 5 -2.64 4.45 50.90
C TRP A 5 -1.99 3.20 50.32
N ILE A 6 -2.21 2.92 49.04
CA ILE A 6 -1.45 1.92 48.29
C ILE A 6 -0.37 2.68 47.53
N THR A 7 0.87 2.58 48.00
CA THR A 7 2.06 2.91 47.21
C THR A 7 2.31 1.77 46.22
N LEU A 8 2.05 2.00 44.93
CA LEU A 8 2.56 1.13 43.86
C LEU A 8 4.03 1.49 43.61
N THR A 9 4.93 0.58 43.94
CA THR A 9 6.28 0.55 43.37
C THR A 9 6.20 -0.12 42.00
N ALA A 10 6.29 0.68 40.94
CA ALA A 10 6.57 0.16 39.60
C ALA A 10 7.98 -0.46 39.61
N VAL A 11 8.06 -1.78 39.50
CA VAL A 11 9.31 -2.44 39.12
C VAL A 11 9.36 -2.37 37.61
N VAL A 12 10.13 -1.41 37.11
CA VAL A 12 10.64 -1.41 35.74
C VAL A 12 11.29 -2.77 35.52
N ALA A 13 10.77 -3.60 34.61
CA ALA A 13 11.57 -4.66 34.04
C ALA A 13 12.69 -3.95 33.26
N ARG A 14 13.84 -3.73 33.91
CA ARG A 14 15.05 -3.35 33.19
C ARG A 14 15.23 -4.39 32.08
N ALA A 15 15.36 -3.94 30.83
CA ALA A 15 15.97 -4.77 29.80
C ALA A 15 17.26 -5.32 30.43
N ALA A 16 17.38 -6.65 30.51
CA ALA A 16 18.52 -7.28 31.15
C ALA A 16 19.77 -6.77 30.43
N GLU A 17 20.70 -6.19 31.18
CA GLU A 17 21.95 -5.63 30.64
C GLU A 17 22.75 -6.79 30.04
N GLN A 18 22.63 -7.04 28.73
CA GLN A 18 23.33 -8.15 28.09
C GLN A 18 24.79 -7.75 27.80
N PHE A 19 25.69 -8.72 27.86
CA PHE A 19 27.12 -8.56 27.64
C PHE A 19 27.60 -9.57 26.61
N LEU A 20 28.51 -9.17 25.73
CA LEU A 20 29.32 -10.09 24.94
C LEU A 20 30.61 -10.39 25.71
N ILE A 21 30.70 -11.59 26.28
CA ILE A 21 31.81 -12.02 27.13
C ILE A 21 32.88 -12.72 26.29
N THR A 22 34.10 -12.20 26.39
CA THR A 22 35.30 -12.90 25.93
C THR A 22 35.91 -13.67 27.11
N PRO A 23 36.09 -15.01 27.01
CA PRO A 23 36.74 -15.77 28.07
C PRO A 23 38.16 -15.28 28.35
N VAL A 24 38.63 -15.42 29.60
CA VAL A 24 39.98 -14.99 30.03
C VAL A 24 41.01 -16.10 29.94
N ALA A 25 40.56 -17.36 29.87
CA ALA A 25 41.43 -18.52 29.68
C ALA A 25 40.67 -19.64 28.97
N VAL A 26 41.42 -20.49 28.26
CA VAL A 26 40.91 -21.71 27.64
C VAL A 26 41.94 -22.82 27.78
N THR A 27 41.50 -24.01 28.16
CA THR A 27 42.31 -25.25 28.17
C THR A 27 41.69 -26.28 27.25
N SER A 28 42.53 -26.99 26.49
CA SER A 28 42.12 -28.09 25.62
C SER A 28 42.60 -29.41 26.21
N ASP A 29 41.66 -30.30 26.51
CA ASP A 29 41.90 -31.66 26.96
C ASP A 29 41.74 -32.67 25.80
N SER A 30 42.00 -32.22 24.57
CA SER A 30 41.94 -33.08 23.39
C SER A 30 42.89 -34.28 23.51
N SER A 31 42.45 -35.44 23.02
CA SER A 31 43.20 -36.71 23.15
C SER A 31 44.50 -36.77 22.33
N VAL A 32 44.76 -35.75 21.51
CA VAL A 32 45.94 -35.55 20.66
C VAL A 32 46.29 -34.06 20.67
N THR A 33 47.58 -33.72 20.83
CA THR A 33 48.07 -32.33 20.81
C THR A 33 47.44 -31.51 19.68
N ASP A 34 46.80 -30.39 20.00
CA ASP A 34 46.16 -29.51 19.02
C ASP A 34 47.12 -29.10 17.90
N LEU A 35 46.62 -29.05 16.66
CA LEU A 35 47.38 -28.55 15.51
C LEU A 35 47.50 -27.03 15.58
N PHE A 36 46.38 -26.33 15.87
CA PHE A 36 46.35 -24.91 16.16
C PHE A 36 45.90 -24.70 17.60
N PRO A 37 46.59 -23.85 18.39
CA PRO A 37 46.38 -23.76 19.83
C PRO A 37 45.01 -23.19 20.21
N ALA A 38 44.42 -23.71 21.28
CA ALA A 38 43.10 -23.27 21.76
C ALA A 38 43.07 -21.81 22.21
N ALA A 39 44.22 -21.25 22.61
CA ALA A 39 44.33 -19.84 23.00
C ALA A 39 43.87 -18.86 21.90
N ASN A 40 43.92 -19.27 20.63
CA ASN A 40 43.44 -18.46 19.50
C ASN A 40 41.91 -18.27 19.51
N LEU A 41 41.14 -19.07 20.25
CA LEU A 41 39.68 -18.97 20.29
C LEU A 41 39.16 -17.76 21.08
N ILE A 42 40.05 -17.04 21.77
CA ILE A 42 39.68 -16.00 22.74
C ILE A 42 40.54 -14.73 22.63
N ASP A 43 41.41 -14.63 21.63
CA ASP A 43 42.40 -13.56 21.52
C ASP A 43 42.06 -12.48 20.47
N ASN A 44 40.92 -12.61 19.78
CA ASN A 44 40.42 -11.74 18.71
C ASN A 44 41.34 -11.65 17.48
N SER A 45 42.32 -12.55 17.34
CA SER A 45 43.33 -12.46 16.29
C SER A 45 42.80 -12.74 14.88
N GLY A 46 41.61 -13.33 14.77
CA GLY A 46 40.93 -13.61 13.51
C GLY A 46 39.83 -12.64 13.13
N LEU A 47 39.40 -11.75 14.02
CA LEU A 47 38.17 -10.97 13.85
C LEU A 47 38.43 -9.52 13.43
N SER A 48 37.68 -9.06 12.42
CA SER A 48 37.69 -7.67 11.97
C SER A 48 36.28 -7.17 11.65
N PRO A 49 35.75 -6.15 12.37
CA PRO A 49 36.33 -5.51 13.56
C PRO A 49 36.36 -6.44 14.79
N ILE A 50 37.02 -6.03 15.87
CA ILE A 50 36.91 -6.70 17.17
C ILE A 50 35.46 -6.55 17.65
N PRO A 51 34.73 -7.64 17.93
CA PRO A 51 33.29 -7.57 18.15
C PRO A 51 32.92 -7.00 19.52
N THR A 52 31.89 -6.16 19.52
CA THR A 52 31.11 -5.71 20.69
C THR A 52 29.73 -6.36 20.66
N LEU A 53 28.91 -6.16 21.71
CA LEU A 53 27.52 -6.62 21.73
C LEU A 53 26.71 -6.13 20.51
N GLU A 54 26.95 -4.90 20.05
CA GLU A 54 26.26 -4.29 18.90
C GLU A 54 26.82 -4.78 17.55
N THR A 55 28.10 -5.18 17.49
CA THR A 55 28.80 -5.39 16.21
C THR A 55 29.18 -6.84 15.91
N TYR A 56 28.95 -7.77 16.84
CA TYR A 56 29.45 -9.15 16.66
C TYR A 56 28.89 -9.86 15.43
N ARG A 57 27.64 -9.59 15.04
CA ARG A 57 27.04 -10.18 13.83
C ARG A 57 27.69 -9.69 12.53
N ALA A 58 28.26 -8.49 12.55
CA ALA A 58 28.95 -7.90 11.41
C ALA A 58 30.46 -8.21 11.40
N ALA A 59 31.02 -8.72 12.50
CA ALA A 59 32.41 -9.11 12.58
C ALA A 59 32.65 -10.40 11.81
N GLN A 60 33.57 -10.38 10.84
CA GLN A 60 33.97 -11.55 10.07
C GLN A 60 35.30 -12.09 10.56
N HIS A 61 35.43 -13.42 10.51
CA HIS A 61 36.65 -14.14 10.83
C HIS A 61 37.48 -14.39 9.57
N ASP A 62 38.74 -13.95 9.59
CA ASP A 62 39.72 -14.20 8.53
C ASP A 62 39.96 -15.70 8.30
N SER A 63 40.44 -16.07 7.10
CA SER A 63 40.85 -17.44 6.78
C SER A 63 41.73 -18.04 7.87
N ALA A 64 41.33 -19.20 8.41
CA ALA A 64 41.95 -19.85 9.54
C ALA A 64 43.47 -20.00 9.39
N SER A 65 44.20 -19.98 10.50
CA SER A 65 45.65 -20.19 10.49
C SER A 65 46.16 -20.60 11.88
N PRO A 66 47.41 -21.07 12.00
CA PRO A 66 48.00 -21.42 13.30
C PRO A 66 48.01 -20.30 14.34
N SER A 67 47.85 -19.04 13.93
CA SER A 67 47.86 -17.87 14.82
C SER A 67 46.50 -17.22 15.04
N ARG A 68 45.39 -17.81 14.55
CA ARG A 68 44.06 -17.20 14.69
C ARG A 68 42.86 -18.13 14.72
N SER A 69 43.08 -19.43 14.79
CA SER A 69 41.99 -20.41 14.90
C SER A 69 42.46 -21.60 15.70
N TRP A 70 41.54 -22.42 16.16
CA TRP A 70 41.84 -23.69 16.80
C TRP A 70 41.51 -24.85 15.87
N ALA A 71 42.32 -25.91 15.93
CA ALA A 71 42.07 -27.14 15.18
C ALA A 71 42.78 -28.33 15.83
N THR A 72 42.14 -29.49 15.81
CA THR A 72 42.72 -30.74 16.29
C THR A 72 43.84 -31.26 15.37
N ALA A 73 44.73 -32.08 15.91
CA ALA A 73 45.61 -32.89 15.07
C ALA A 73 44.86 -34.08 14.46
N ALA A 74 45.25 -34.48 13.25
CA ALA A 74 44.60 -35.59 12.56
C ALA A 74 44.85 -36.94 13.26
N PRO A 75 43.80 -37.71 13.59
CA PRO A 75 43.92 -39.10 14.00
C PRO A 75 44.44 -39.90 12.80
N ARG A 76 45.53 -40.66 12.97
CA ARG A 76 46.17 -41.35 11.84
C ARG A 76 45.22 -42.40 11.23
N GLY A 77 44.90 -42.23 9.94
CA GLY A 77 44.31 -43.30 9.11
C GLY A 77 42.77 -43.36 9.07
N VAL A 78 42.08 -42.29 9.44
CA VAL A 78 40.61 -42.15 9.33
C VAL A 78 40.28 -40.92 8.48
N ARG A 79 39.19 -40.98 7.69
CA ARG A 79 38.80 -39.89 6.76
C ARG A 79 38.01 -38.76 7.43
N ASP A 80 37.46 -39.05 8.59
CA ASP A 80 36.71 -38.15 9.46
C ASP A 80 37.22 -38.32 10.90
N TYR A 81 37.33 -37.21 11.63
CA TYR A 81 37.80 -37.16 13.01
C TYR A 81 36.95 -38.05 13.93
N PHE A 82 35.63 -37.98 13.77
CA PHE A 82 34.65 -38.68 14.59
C PHE A 82 34.38 -40.13 14.13
N ALA A 83 34.81 -40.51 12.91
CA ALA A 83 34.76 -41.89 12.43
C ALA A 83 35.79 -42.83 13.12
N GLY A 84 36.79 -42.30 13.84
CA GLY A 84 37.75 -43.08 14.62
C GLY A 84 37.28 -43.33 16.06
N ARG A 85 37.90 -44.28 16.80
CA ARG A 85 37.72 -44.39 18.28
C ARG A 85 38.48 -43.29 19.03
N THR A 86 38.48 -42.07 18.51
CA THR A 86 39.15 -40.91 19.08
C THR A 86 38.20 -40.27 20.09
N PRO A 87 38.64 -39.94 21.32
CA PRO A 87 37.82 -39.17 22.24
C PRO A 87 37.48 -37.78 21.69
N ASP A 88 36.25 -37.34 21.93
CA ASP A 88 35.74 -36.02 21.56
C ASP A 88 36.63 -34.90 22.14
N PRO A 89 36.95 -33.84 21.38
CA PRO A 89 37.74 -32.72 21.89
C PRO A 89 36.95 -31.95 22.96
N VAL A 90 37.59 -31.69 24.10
CA VAL A 90 37.01 -30.95 25.22
C VAL A 90 37.77 -29.65 25.42
N LEU A 91 37.07 -28.52 25.33
CA LEU A 91 37.58 -27.17 25.57
C LEU A 91 36.93 -26.62 26.84
N THR A 92 37.73 -26.17 27.80
CA THR A 92 37.22 -25.54 29.04
C THR A 92 37.59 -24.07 29.05
N PHE A 93 36.58 -23.20 29.05
CA PHE A 93 36.69 -21.75 29.06
C PHE A 93 36.45 -21.21 30.47
N THR A 94 37.33 -20.32 30.94
CA THR A 94 37.15 -19.55 32.18
C THR A 94 36.67 -18.15 31.82
N LEU A 95 35.60 -17.69 32.46
CA LEU A 95 35.00 -16.38 32.25
C LEU A 95 35.61 -15.35 33.23
N PRO A 96 35.55 -14.04 32.91
CA PRO A 96 36.12 -12.99 33.77
C PRO A 96 35.50 -12.89 35.16
N ASP A 97 34.23 -13.26 35.28
CA ASP A 97 33.42 -13.21 36.50
C ASP A 97 32.29 -14.25 36.41
N LEU A 98 31.40 -14.30 37.40
CA LEU A 98 30.17 -15.08 37.38
C LEU A 98 29.10 -14.35 36.56
N TYR A 99 28.51 -15.02 35.58
CA TYR A 99 27.44 -14.48 34.72
C TYR A 99 26.27 -15.45 34.58
N GLN A 100 25.15 -14.98 34.03
CA GLN A 100 24.10 -15.85 33.47
C GLN A 100 24.28 -15.97 31.95
N ILE A 101 24.73 -17.13 31.48
CA ILE A 101 24.98 -17.40 30.06
C ILE A 101 23.66 -17.71 29.35
N THR A 102 23.42 -17.04 28.22
CA THR A 102 22.20 -17.15 27.42
C THR A 102 22.45 -17.73 26.03
N HIS A 103 23.61 -17.45 25.43
CA HIS A 103 23.97 -17.95 24.09
C HIS A 103 25.44 -18.35 24.03
N LEU A 104 25.75 -19.31 23.15
CA LEU A 104 27.09 -19.53 22.62
C LEU A 104 27.24 -18.76 21.31
N VAL A 105 28.28 -17.95 21.16
CA VAL A 105 28.60 -17.26 19.90
C VAL A 105 29.85 -17.89 19.31
N VAL A 106 29.73 -18.45 18.10
CA VAL A 106 30.80 -19.17 17.41
C VAL A 106 31.06 -18.52 16.07
N TRP A 107 32.33 -18.27 15.75
CA TRP A 107 32.75 -18.00 14.36
C TRP A 107 33.29 -19.28 13.73
N GLY A 108 32.84 -19.55 12.51
CA GLY A 108 33.19 -20.74 11.74
C GLY A 108 34.69 -20.90 11.45
N PHE A 109 35.03 -21.99 10.77
CA PHE A 109 36.41 -22.38 10.48
C PHE A 109 36.65 -22.46 8.98
N TYR A 110 36.87 -21.31 8.36
CA TYR A 110 37.21 -21.22 6.95
C TYR A 110 38.71 -21.47 6.69
N TYR A 111 39.09 -22.65 6.19
CA TYR A 111 40.48 -22.97 5.85
C TYR A 111 40.63 -23.50 4.42
N THR A 112 41.61 -23.00 3.66
CA THR A 112 41.79 -23.35 2.25
C THR A 112 42.33 -24.78 2.00
N SER A 113 42.67 -25.52 3.06
CA SER A 113 43.15 -26.90 2.94
C SER A 113 41.99 -27.88 3.14
N PRO A 114 41.78 -28.84 2.20
CA PRO A 114 40.65 -29.75 2.23
C PRO A 114 40.59 -30.65 3.47
N ASN A 115 41.67 -30.81 4.24
CA ASN A 115 41.75 -31.76 5.37
C ASN A 115 41.19 -31.25 6.71
N ASN A 116 40.27 -30.29 6.67
CA ASN A 116 39.85 -29.48 7.81
C ASN A 116 38.35 -29.22 7.74
N SER A 117 37.61 -29.59 8.79
CA SER A 117 36.17 -29.40 8.85
C SER A 117 35.78 -28.54 10.04
N GLU A 118 34.83 -27.65 9.83
CA GLU A 118 34.19 -26.85 10.88
C GLU A 118 33.40 -27.77 11.81
N ALA A 119 33.44 -27.50 13.13
CA ALA A 119 32.60 -28.20 14.09
C ALA A 119 31.11 -28.00 13.75
N SER A 120 30.28 -29.01 13.97
CA SER A 120 28.83 -28.95 13.66
C SER A 120 27.95 -29.18 14.88
N ALA A 121 28.45 -29.86 15.91
CA ALA A 121 27.69 -30.17 17.11
C ALA A 121 28.55 -30.05 18.38
N PHE A 122 27.92 -29.58 19.45
CA PHE A 122 28.54 -29.38 20.75
C PHE A 122 27.68 -29.93 21.88
N THR A 123 28.35 -30.35 22.96
CA THR A 123 27.74 -30.54 24.27
C THR A 123 28.38 -29.57 25.27
N LEU A 124 27.56 -28.76 25.94
CA LEU A 124 28.00 -27.75 26.90
C LEU A 124 27.71 -28.21 28.33
N GLU A 125 28.66 -27.97 29.24
CA GLU A 125 28.47 -28.05 30.68
C GLU A 125 28.90 -26.73 31.33
N PHE A 126 28.24 -26.35 32.42
CA PHE A 126 28.44 -25.08 33.10
C PHE A 126 28.87 -25.29 34.55
N SER A 127 29.71 -24.38 35.04
CA SER A 127 30.22 -24.37 36.40
C SER A 127 30.21 -22.98 36.99
N SER A 128 29.68 -22.85 38.22
CA SER A 128 29.67 -21.62 39.01
C SER A 128 30.80 -21.54 40.04
N ASP A 129 31.58 -22.61 40.21
CA ASP A 129 32.63 -22.74 41.23
C ASP A 129 34.05 -22.82 40.64
N GLY A 130 34.24 -22.26 39.44
CA GLY A 130 35.53 -22.22 38.76
C GLY A 130 35.94 -23.57 38.16
N GLY A 131 34.98 -24.44 37.84
CA GLY A 131 35.20 -25.73 37.20
C GLY A 131 35.42 -26.90 38.17
N ALA A 132 35.12 -26.74 39.47
CA ALA A 132 35.23 -27.82 40.44
C ALA A 132 34.04 -28.79 40.34
N THR A 133 32.84 -28.28 40.03
CA THR A 133 31.65 -29.06 39.71
C THR A 133 31.02 -28.61 38.39
N TRP A 134 30.40 -29.53 37.66
CA TRP A 134 29.83 -29.31 36.32
C TRP A 134 28.38 -29.78 36.30
N SER A 135 27.50 -29.01 35.67
CA SER A 135 26.08 -29.29 35.54
C SER A 135 25.50 -28.66 34.26
N GLY A 136 24.22 -28.89 33.97
CA GLY A 136 23.54 -28.21 32.86
C GLY A 136 24.02 -28.68 31.49
N LEU A 137 23.94 -29.99 31.23
CA LEU A 137 24.30 -30.56 29.94
C LEU A 137 23.34 -30.04 28.84
N GLU A 138 23.84 -29.26 27.89
CA GLU A 138 23.09 -28.75 26.75
C GLU A 138 23.70 -29.26 25.43
N GLU A 139 22.86 -29.80 24.55
CA GLU A 139 23.27 -30.24 23.21
C GLU A 139 22.84 -29.19 22.19
N ILE A 140 23.78 -28.70 21.38
CA ILE A 140 23.52 -27.64 20.41
C ILE A 140 24.15 -27.96 19.06
N ILE A 141 23.49 -27.49 17.99
CA ILE A 141 23.93 -27.63 16.60
C ILE A 141 24.35 -26.26 16.07
N HIS A 142 25.46 -26.24 15.34
CA HIS A 142 26.01 -25.05 14.71
C HIS A 142 25.90 -25.14 13.20
N GLN A 143 25.38 -24.08 12.60
CA GLN A 143 25.32 -23.96 11.15
C GLN A 143 26.72 -23.75 10.59
N GLN A 144 26.99 -24.28 9.38
CA GLN A 144 28.28 -24.05 8.74
C GLN A 144 28.36 -22.58 8.30
N THR A 145 29.12 -21.76 9.03
CA THR A 145 29.16 -20.30 8.85
C THR A 145 30.45 -19.81 8.18
N ALA A 146 31.49 -20.63 8.16
CA ALA A 146 32.80 -20.31 7.60
C ALA A 146 33.48 -19.06 8.20
N GLN A 147 33.09 -17.85 7.80
CA GLN A 147 33.65 -16.57 8.26
C GLN A 147 32.68 -15.79 9.15
N GLU A 148 31.38 -16.11 9.13
CA GLU A 148 30.35 -15.38 9.87
C GLU A 148 30.17 -15.93 11.30
N SER A 149 29.48 -15.18 12.15
CA SER A 149 29.12 -15.60 13.51
C SER A 149 27.79 -16.34 13.53
N ASP A 150 27.69 -17.40 14.32
CA ASP A 150 26.44 -18.04 14.74
C ASP A 150 26.22 -17.76 16.23
N ALA A 151 25.09 -17.15 16.59
CA ALA A 151 24.68 -16.94 17.98
C ALA A 151 23.60 -17.95 18.34
N ILE A 152 24.00 -19.02 18.99
CA ILE A 152 23.17 -20.18 19.26
C ILE A 152 22.53 -20.01 20.65
N PRO A 153 21.19 -19.87 20.74
CA PRO A 153 20.49 -19.74 22.02
C PRO A 153 20.58 -21.04 22.82
N LEU A 154 20.79 -20.91 24.13
CA LEU A 154 20.70 -22.02 25.06
C LEU A 154 19.24 -22.21 25.49
N GLY A 155 18.85 -23.45 25.83
CA GLY A 155 17.47 -23.75 26.24
C GLY A 155 17.01 -23.05 27.52
N ARG A 156 17.93 -22.47 28.29
CA ARG A 156 17.71 -21.68 29.51
C ARG A 156 18.97 -20.91 29.90
N ARG A 157 18.89 -20.12 30.98
CA ARG A 157 20.04 -19.38 31.53
C ARG A 157 20.91 -20.27 32.42
N PHE A 158 22.23 -20.20 32.23
CA PHE A 158 23.18 -20.94 33.06
C PHE A 158 24.09 -20.02 33.85
N GLN A 159 24.05 -20.13 35.18
CA GLN A 159 24.97 -19.38 36.03
C GLN A 159 26.36 -20.01 35.97
N ALA A 160 27.33 -19.30 35.38
CA ALA A 160 28.65 -19.86 35.13
C ALA A 160 29.76 -18.82 35.26
N ASN A 161 30.90 -19.25 35.80
CA ASN A 161 32.20 -18.60 35.64
C ASN A 161 33.20 -19.52 34.91
N ALA A 162 32.79 -20.75 34.57
CA ALA A 162 33.49 -21.61 33.62
C ALA A 162 32.49 -22.42 32.77
N VAL A 163 32.81 -22.61 31.49
CA VAL A 163 32.00 -23.37 30.52
C VAL A 163 32.88 -24.42 29.87
N ARG A 164 32.41 -25.66 29.80
CA ARG A 164 33.08 -26.75 29.11
C ARG A 164 32.30 -27.08 27.85
N VAL A 165 32.98 -27.04 26.72
CA VAL A 165 32.46 -27.33 25.38
C VAL A 165 33.11 -28.61 24.89
N THR A 166 32.31 -29.65 24.71
CA THR A 166 32.72 -30.90 24.07
C THR A 166 32.25 -30.87 22.62
N ILE A 167 33.14 -31.04 21.66
CA ILE A 167 32.78 -31.04 20.24
C ILE A 167 32.46 -32.47 19.83
N THR A 168 31.24 -32.72 19.39
CA THR A 168 30.73 -34.08 19.15
C THR A 168 30.58 -34.44 17.68
N ASP A 169 30.61 -33.46 16.77
CA ASP A 169 30.58 -33.71 15.33
C ASP A 169 31.19 -32.55 14.51
N ASN A 170 31.44 -32.77 13.22
CA ASN A 170 31.87 -31.77 12.24
C ASN A 170 31.00 -31.79 10.96
N HIS A 171 31.16 -30.80 10.08
CA HIS A 171 30.44 -30.71 8.80
C HIS A 171 31.04 -31.60 7.69
N TYR A 172 31.62 -32.76 8.03
CA TYR A 172 32.22 -33.66 7.04
C TYR A 172 31.18 -34.31 6.11
N SER A 173 31.45 -34.33 4.79
CA SER A 173 30.64 -35.05 3.81
C SER A 173 31.43 -36.16 3.10
N SER A 174 30.80 -37.33 2.94
CA SER A 174 31.44 -38.54 2.38
C SER A 174 31.89 -38.44 0.91
N GLN A 175 31.48 -37.38 0.19
CA GLN A 175 31.88 -37.12 -1.19
C GLN A 175 33.08 -36.15 -1.34
N GLY A 176 33.55 -35.54 -0.24
CA GLY A 176 34.72 -34.64 -0.20
C GLY A 176 36.02 -35.33 0.22
N ILE A 177 37.17 -34.73 -0.12
CA ILE A 177 38.47 -35.07 0.47
C ILE A 177 38.62 -34.23 1.74
N GLY A 178 38.62 -34.85 2.93
CA GLY A 178 39.21 -34.30 4.15
C GLY A 178 38.30 -33.86 5.32
N GLY A 179 38.00 -34.79 6.24
CA GLY A 179 37.40 -34.50 7.56
C GLY A 179 38.28 -34.91 8.74
N GLU A 180 39.57 -35.17 8.51
CA GLU A 180 40.46 -35.75 9.51
C GLU A 180 40.74 -34.81 10.70
N ARG A 181 40.32 -33.54 10.64
CA ARG A 181 40.49 -32.53 11.69
C ARG A 181 39.19 -31.74 11.86
N VAL A 182 38.93 -31.35 13.10
CA VAL A 182 37.85 -30.42 13.44
C VAL A 182 38.47 -29.10 13.93
N GLY A 183 37.89 -27.97 13.54
CA GLY A 183 38.36 -26.65 13.93
C GLY A 183 37.26 -25.60 14.10
N LEU A 184 37.65 -24.48 14.69
CA LEU A 184 36.80 -23.32 15.02
C LEU A 184 37.62 -22.03 14.87
N GLY A 185 36.95 -20.94 14.47
CA GLY A 185 37.54 -19.61 14.40
C GLY A 185 37.71 -19.01 15.80
N GLU A 186 36.59 -18.61 16.41
CA GLU A 186 36.56 -17.89 17.70
C GLU A 186 35.29 -18.24 18.50
N ILE A 187 35.34 -18.13 19.83
CA ILE A 187 34.18 -18.34 20.73
C ILE A 187 33.99 -17.16 21.69
N LYS A 188 32.73 -16.73 21.82
CA LYS A 188 32.25 -15.78 22.84
C LYS A 188 30.93 -16.26 23.44
N PHE A 189 30.47 -15.57 24.48
CA PHE A 189 29.20 -15.88 25.14
C PHE A 189 28.36 -14.62 25.27
N LEU A 190 27.07 -14.69 24.96
CA LEU A 190 26.14 -13.64 25.40
C LEU A 190 25.67 -13.98 26.80
N ALA A 191 25.76 -13.01 27.70
CA ALA A 191 25.46 -13.22 29.11
C ALA A 191 24.76 -12.02 29.72
N GLU A 192 24.05 -12.23 30.82
CA GLU A 192 23.43 -11.21 31.66
C GLU A 192 24.18 -11.12 33.00
N PRO A 193 23.93 -10.11 33.86
CA PRO A 193 24.53 -10.06 35.18
C PRO A 193 24.26 -11.34 35.96
N PRO A 194 25.13 -11.74 36.90
CA PRO A 194 24.86 -12.90 37.73
C PRO A 194 23.50 -12.77 38.40
N ALA A 195 22.81 -13.91 38.54
CA ALA A 195 21.55 -14.01 39.27
C ALA A 195 21.65 -13.24 40.59
N GLY A 196 20.68 -12.38 40.89
CA GLY A 196 20.60 -11.69 42.17
C GLY A 196 20.59 -12.70 43.34
N PRO A 197 21.00 -12.29 44.55
CA PRO A 197 21.07 -13.17 45.71
C PRO A 197 19.72 -13.69 46.20
N ASP A 198 18.62 -13.21 45.61
CA ASP A 198 17.24 -13.53 45.96
C ASP A 198 16.66 -14.57 44.95
N PRO A 199 15.62 -15.32 45.32
CA PRO A 199 14.88 -16.15 44.36
C PRO A 199 14.16 -15.24 43.35
N THR A 200 14.18 -15.60 42.07
CA THR A 200 13.57 -14.81 41.00
C THR A 200 12.68 -15.70 40.15
N ILE A 201 11.38 -15.35 40.04
CA ILE A 201 10.41 -16.12 39.26
C ILE A 201 10.33 -15.64 37.82
N PHE A 202 10.51 -16.59 36.90
CA PHE A 202 10.19 -16.43 35.49
C PHE A 202 9.17 -17.49 35.07
N LEU A 203 8.03 -17.06 34.56
CA LEU A 203 6.99 -17.94 34.02
C LEU A 203 6.20 -17.20 32.95
N ARG A 204 5.44 -17.95 32.16
CA ARG A 204 4.45 -17.36 31.27
C ARG A 204 3.08 -17.29 31.95
N PRO A 205 2.49 -16.10 32.13
CA PRO A 205 1.27 -15.94 32.91
C PRO A 205 -0.01 -16.28 32.13
N LEU A 206 0.03 -17.29 31.26
CA LEU A 206 -1.12 -17.77 30.50
C LEU A 206 -1.01 -19.29 30.28
N VAL A 207 -2.08 -20.01 30.60
CA VAL A 207 -2.25 -21.42 30.25
C VAL A 207 -3.56 -21.57 29.46
N ASP A 208 -3.43 -22.04 28.22
CA ASP A 208 -4.54 -22.22 27.29
C ASP A 208 -4.82 -23.71 27.03
N PHE A 209 -6.02 -24.15 27.40
CA PHE A 209 -6.53 -25.49 27.15
C PHE A 209 -7.20 -25.63 25.77
N GLY A 210 -7.39 -24.53 25.03
CA GLY A 210 -8.07 -24.50 23.74
C GLY A 210 -9.56 -24.84 23.85
N ASN A 211 -10.12 -25.36 22.75
CA ASN A 211 -11.51 -25.83 22.67
C ASN A 211 -11.57 -27.35 22.53
N THR A 212 -12.26 -28.02 23.45
CA THR A 212 -12.49 -29.47 23.41
C THR A 212 -13.98 -29.79 23.18
N PRO A 213 -14.35 -30.47 22.08
CA PRO A 213 -15.72 -30.94 21.85
C PRO A 213 -16.20 -31.95 22.91
N ALA A 214 -17.52 -32.10 23.04
CA ALA A 214 -18.12 -33.09 23.93
C ALA A 214 -17.61 -34.51 23.61
N GLY A 215 -17.19 -35.23 24.66
CA GLY A 215 -16.73 -36.63 24.56
C GLY A 215 -15.26 -36.82 24.17
N GLU A 216 -14.55 -35.77 23.76
CA GLU A 216 -13.11 -35.80 23.52
C GLU A 216 -12.32 -35.56 24.84
N PRO A 217 -11.11 -36.15 24.99
CA PRO A 217 -10.28 -35.92 26.17
C PRO A 217 -9.71 -34.50 26.16
N ILE A 218 -9.91 -33.76 27.26
CA ILE A 218 -9.30 -32.44 27.46
C ILE A 218 -7.78 -32.60 27.58
N PRO A 219 -6.98 -31.78 26.88
CA PRO A 219 -5.52 -31.87 26.94
C PRO A 219 -5.01 -31.54 28.35
N GLU A 220 -4.03 -32.32 28.84
CA GLU A 220 -3.29 -31.98 30.05
C GLU A 220 -2.39 -30.77 29.77
N ARG A 221 -2.31 -29.85 30.74
CA ARG A 221 -1.44 -28.67 30.69
C ARG A 221 -0.69 -28.53 32.01
N SER A 222 0.50 -27.98 31.94
CA SER A 222 1.29 -27.61 33.11
C SER A 222 1.78 -26.19 32.95
N LEU A 223 1.88 -25.47 34.07
CA LEU A 223 2.57 -24.20 34.14
C LEU A 223 4.04 -24.45 34.48
N GLU A 224 4.93 -24.13 33.54
CA GLU A 224 6.37 -24.17 33.73
C GLU A 224 6.85 -22.88 34.42
N ILE A 225 7.60 -23.04 35.50
CA ILE A 225 8.10 -21.96 36.35
C ILE A 225 9.61 -22.12 36.46
N GLU A 226 10.37 -21.17 35.95
CA GLU A 226 11.82 -21.13 36.06
C GLU A 226 12.25 -20.26 37.25
N ASN A 227 13.23 -20.73 38.00
CA ASN A 227 13.93 -19.92 38.98
C ASN A 227 15.21 -19.34 38.38
N THR A 228 15.18 -18.07 38.03
CA THR A 228 16.35 -17.34 37.49
C THR A 228 17.17 -16.65 38.58
N GLY A 229 16.79 -16.81 39.86
CA GLY A 229 17.52 -16.29 41.02
C GLY A 229 18.61 -17.24 41.51
N SER A 230 19.38 -16.82 42.52
CA SER A 230 20.47 -17.64 43.09
C SER A 230 20.09 -18.38 44.38
N GLN A 231 18.84 -18.29 44.84
CA GLN A 231 18.29 -19.01 46.01
C GLN A 231 17.06 -19.83 45.61
N PRO A 232 16.69 -20.88 46.37
CA PRO A 232 15.49 -21.67 46.07
C PRO A 232 14.22 -20.80 46.02
N LEU A 233 13.51 -20.86 44.89
CA LEU A 233 12.21 -20.23 44.69
C LEU A 233 11.15 -21.17 45.24
N VAL A 234 10.31 -20.67 46.13
CA VAL A 234 9.22 -21.42 46.76
C VAL A 234 7.91 -20.83 46.27
N ILE A 235 7.07 -21.68 45.68
CA ILE A 235 5.70 -21.37 45.30
C ILE A 235 4.78 -22.03 46.34
N GLU A 236 4.10 -21.22 47.16
CA GLU A 236 3.15 -21.71 48.15
C GLU A 236 1.80 -22.06 47.49
N SER A 237 1.05 -22.99 48.08
CA SER A 237 -0.14 -23.61 47.46
C SER A 237 -1.10 -22.58 46.83
N PRO A 238 -1.41 -22.72 45.54
CA PRO A 238 -2.22 -21.74 44.81
C PRO A 238 -3.65 -21.61 45.35
N LEU A 239 -4.21 -20.41 45.26
CA LEU A 239 -5.63 -20.15 45.51
C LEU A 239 -6.50 -20.88 44.47
N SER A 240 -7.73 -21.21 44.85
CA SER A 240 -8.71 -21.90 43.98
C SER A 240 -9.02 -21.06 42.72
N ALA A 241 -8.87 -21.64 41.53
CA ALA A 241 -9.18 -21.02 40.24
C ALA A 241 -10.29 -21.81 39.49
N PRO A 242 -11.50 -21.94 40.05
CA PRO A 242 -12.53 -22.81 39.49
C PRO A 242 -12.95 -22.33 38.08
N PRO A 243 -13.22 -23.24 37.13
CA PRO A 243 -13.29 -24.70 37.28
C PRO A 243 -11.94 -25.44 37.23
N PHE A 244 -10.81 -24.75 37.02
CA PHE A 244 -9.50 -25.38 36.90
C PHE A 244 -9.03 -25.94 38.25
N GLU A 245 -8.56 -27.18 38.21
CA GLU A 245 -7.97 -27.88 39.35
C GLU A 245 -6.45 -27.85 39.24
N ILE A 246 -5.78 -27.42 40.32
CA ILE A 246 -4.32 -27.32 40.38
C ILE A 246 -3.76 -28.51 41.13
N GLY A 247 -2.88 -29.28 40.48
CA GLY A 247 -2.22 -30.42 41.09
C GLY A 247 -0.93 -30.00 41.80
N GLY A 248 -0.81 -30.32 43.09
CA GLY A 248 0.44 -30.17 43.85
C GLY A 248 0.31 -29.38 45.16
N SER A 249 1.21 -29.66 46.10
CA SER A 249 1.50 -28.81 47.27
C SER A 249 2.71 -27.92 46.97
N VAL A 250 3.13 -27.10 47.96
CA VAL A 250 4.33 -26.23 47.91
C VAL A 250 5.42 -26.76 46.97
N LEU A 251 5.76 -25.98 45.93
CA LEU A 251 6.76 -26.30 44.92
C LEU A 251 8.04 -25.52 45.22
N GLU A 252 9.13 -26.21 45.51
CA GLU A 252 10.46 -25.62 45.71
C GLU A 252 11.32 -25.88 44.47
N ILE A 253 11.77 -24.81 43.82
CA ILE A 253 12.50 -24.81 42.56
C ILE A 253 13.93 -24.32 42.83
N PRO A 254 14.94 -25.20 42.74
CA PRO A 254 16.33 -24.79 42.90
C PRO A 254 16.77 -23.72 41.87
N PRO A 255 17.79 -22.91 42.17
CA PRO A 255 18.37 -21.97 41.22
C PRO A 255 18.68 -22.58 39.85
N GLY A 256 18.27 -21.91 38.77
CA GLY A 256 18.47 -22.33 37.38
C GLY A 256 17.67 -23.56 36.94
N GLN A 257 16.73 -24.05 37.77
CA GLN A 257 15.83 -25.15 37.41
C GLN A 257 14.43 -24.65 37.06
N VAL A 258 13.71 -25.53 36.37
CA VAL A 258 12.30 -25.36 36.02
C VAL A 258 11.47 -26.33 36.87
N GLY A 259 10.46 -25.80 37.55
CA GLY A 259 9.41 -26.58 38.21
C GLY A 259 8.14 -26.56 37.38
N SER A 260 7.42 -27.68 37.37
CA SER A 260 6.18 -27.83 36.60
C SER A 260 5.00 -27.97 37.56
N LEU A 261 3.96 -27.16 37.38
CA LEU A 261 2.73 -27.19 38.15
C LEU A 261 1.58 -27.70 37.25
N PRO A 262 1.11 -28.95 37.41
CA PRO A 262 0.05 -29.51 36.57
C PRO A 262 -1.30 -28.83 36.84
N ILE A 263 -2.02 -28.52 35.76
CA ILE A 263 -3.35 -27.88 35.78
C ILE A 263 -4.29 -28.76 34.96
N THR A 264 -5.47 -29.04 35.51
CA THR A 264 -6.50 -29.83 34.82
C THR A 264 -7.80 -29.06 34.75
N LEU A 265 -8.40 -28.99 33.56
CA LEU A 265 -9.76 -28.53 33.37
C LEU A 265 -10.70 -29.76 33.39
N PRO A 266 -11.59 -29.90 34.37
CA PRO A 266 -12.59 -30.97 34.37
C PRO A 266 -13.59 -30.76 33.21
N PRO A 267 -14.31 -31.82 32.76
CA PRO A 267 -15.29 -31.74 31.66
C PRO A 267 -16.59 -31.02 32.08
N ILE A 268 -16.47 -29.75 32.44
CA ILE A 268 -17.55 -28.85 32.81
C ILE A 268 -17.90 -28.02 31.58
N GLU A 269 -19.12 -28.20 31.08
CA GLU A 269 -19.60 -27.49 29.89
C GLU A 269 -19.52 -25.97 30.08
N GLY A 270 -18.99 -25.27 29.08
CA GLY A 270 -18.85 -23.82 29.06
C GLY A 270 -17.48 -23.34 28.59
N CYS A 271 -17.41 -22.02 28.39
CA CYS A 271 -16.18 -21.29 28.11
C CYS A 271 -15.73 -20.62 29.42
N HIS A 272 -14.49 -20.90 29.84
CA HIS A 272 -14.00 -20.55 31.17
C HIS A 272 -12.75 -19.68 31.10
N LEU A 273 -12.73 -18.61 31.90
CA LEU A 273 -11.57 -17.78 32.20
C LEU A 273 -11.47 -17.66 33.72
N SER A 274 -10.30 -17.94 34.28
CA SER A 274 -10.01 -17.75 35.70
C SER A 274 -8.58 -17.28 35.88
N ASN A 275 -8.32 -16.54 36.96
CA ASN A 275 -6.97 -16.15 37.35
C ASN A 275 -6.48 -17.05 38.48
N LEU A 276 -5.27 -17.59 38.32
CA LEU A 276 -4.54 -18.35 39.31
C LEU A 276 -3.51 -17.43 39.98
N GLU A 277 -3.68 -17.17 41.28
CA GLU A 277 -2.68 -16.43 42.05
C GLU A 277 -1.67 -17.39 42.70
N LEU A 278 -0.40 -17.20 42.38
CA LEU A 278 0.74 -17.88 42.96
C LEU A 278 1.39 -16.98 44.01
N SER A 279 1.53 -17.48 45.24
CA SER A 279 2.33 -16.82 46.29
C SER A 279 3.77 -17.30 46.17
N THR A 280 4.72 -16.37 46.12
CA THR A 280 6.14 -16.69 45.90
C THR A 280 7.02 -16.00 46.95
N ASN A 281 8.21 -16.56 47.19
CA ASN A 281 9.24 -15.92 48.01
C ASN A 281 10.15 -14.96 47.20
N ASP A 282 9.84 -14.68 45.93
CA ASP A 282 10.50 -13.61 45.15
C ASP A 282 10.12 -12.24 45.76
N PRO A 283 11.09 -11.46 46.27
CA PRO A 283 10.80 -10.19 46.93
C PRO A 283 10.24 -9.11 45.98
N LEU A 284 10.47 -9.23 44.67
CA LEU A 284 9.92 -8.34 43.65
C LEU A 284 8.55 -8.82 43.15
N ARG A 285 8.27 -10.12 43.25
CA ARG A 285 7.03 -10.76 42.78
C ARG A 285 6.41 -11.69 43.84
N PRO A 286 6.02 -11.15 45.02
CA PRO A 286 5.45 -11.97 46.09
C PRO A 286 4.11 -12.62 45.70
N THR A 287 3.43 -12.07 44.68
CA THR A 287 2.24 -12.67 44.09
C THR A 287 2.33 -12.55 42.57
N VAL A 288 2.05 -13.66 41.86
CA VAL A 288 2.02 -13.71 40.39
C VAL A 288 0.66 -14.23 39.96
N SER A 289 -0.05 -13.47 39.12
CA SER A 289 -1.32 -13.88 38.52
C SER A 289 -1.07 -14.58 37.18
N VAL A 290 -1.70 -15.72 36.97
CA VAL A 290 -1.65 -16.53 35.74
C VAL A 290 -3.06 -16.71 35.22
N SER A 291 -3.31 -16.28 33.98
CA SER A 291 -4.62 -16.47 33.36
C SER A 291 -4.77 -17.91 32.88
N LEU A 292 -5.89 -18.55 33.21
CA LEU A 292 -6.28 -19.88 32.77
C LEU A 292 -7.50 -19.77 31.88
N ILE A 293 -7.40 -20.29 30.65
CA ILE A 293 -8.50 -20.28 29.68
C ILE A 293 -8.74 -21.67 29.11
N GLY A 294 -10.00 -21.98 28.83
CA GLY A 294 -10.39 -23.23 28.19
C GLY A 294 -11.88 -23.33 27.92
N ALA A 295 -12.23 -24.10 26.89
CA ALA A 295 -13.61 -24.36 26.52
C ALA A 295 -13.87 -25.88 26.45
N TYR A 296 -14.97 -26.32 27.04
CA TYR A 296 -15.46 -27.69 26.91
C TYR A 296 -16.92 -27.68 26.46
N ASN A 297 -17.20 -28.33 25.32
CA ASN A 297 -18.52 -28.31 24.69
C ASN A 297 -19.12 -26.88 24.56
N CYS A 298 -18.27 -25.91 24.23
CA CYS A 298 -18.64 -24.51 24.08
C CYS A 298 -18.19 -24.02 22.70
N ILE A 299 -18.99 -23.15 22.09
CA ILE A 299 -18.62 -22.43 20.86
C ILE A 299 -18.38 -20.98 21.29
N PRO A 300 -17.14 -20.60 21.64
CA PRO A 300 -16.83 -19.20 21.96
C PRO A 300 -17.06 -18.33 20.73
N SER A 301 -17.63 -17.14 20.95
CA SER A 301 -17.64 -16.09 19.93
C SER A 301 -16.21 -15.62 19.69
N GLN A 302 -15.87 -15.32 18.44
CA GLN A 302 -14.58 -14.72 18.11
C GLN A 302 -14.53 -13.31 18.73
N PRO A 303 -13.51 -12.99 19.55
CA PRO A 303 -13.37 -11.66 20.11
C PRO A 303 -13.03 -10.61 19.05
N SER A 304 -13.41 -9.37 19.29
CA SER A 304 -12.98 -8.18 18.56
C SER A 304 -11.49 -7.93 18.72
N GLN A 305 -10.92 -7.09 17.85
CA GLN A 305 -9.56 -6.56 18.04
C GLN A 305 -9.46 -5.84 19.39
N PRO A 306 -8.32 -5.94 20.09
CA PRO A 306 -8.07 -5.13 21.27
C PRO A 306 -7.79 -3.68 20.88
N ASP A 307 -8.19 -2.75 21.74
CA ASP A 307 -7.85 -1.34 21.61
C ASP A 307 -6.47 -1.06 22.22
N LEU A 308 -5.67 -0.24 21.53
CA LEU A 308 -4.33 0.16 21.94
C LEU A 308 -4.26 1.69 21.99
N LEU A 309 -3.84 2.23 23.14
CA LEU A 309 -3.68 3.67 23.36
C LEU A 309 -2.33 4.00 23.97
N PRO A 310 -1.66 5.09 23.57
CA PRO A 310 -2.07 6.05 22.54
C PRO A 310 -2.00 5.46 21.13
N ARG A 311 -2.55 6.17 20.14
CA ARG A 311 -2.50 5.76 18.72
C ARG A 311 -1.06 5.73 18.20
N GLU A 312 -0.86 5.00 17.12
CA GLU A 312 0.37 4.89 16.34
C GLU A 312 0.87 6.25 15.83
N GLY A 313 2.17 6.36 15.56
CA GLY A 313 2.77 7.58 15.04
C GLY A 313 4.23 7.79 15.45
N THR A 314 4.73 9.00 15.23
CA THR A 314 6.07 9.40 15.67
C THR A 314 6.08 9.92 17.11
N PHE A 315 7.21 9.79 17.81
CA PHE A 315 7.36 10.27 19.18
C PHE A 315 8.82 10.63 19.52
N VAL A 316 9.02 11.45 20.55
CA VAL A 316 10.37 11.84 21.03
C VAL A 316 10.65 11.23 22.41
N ASP A 317 9.72 11.44 23.35
CA ASP A 317 9.85 11.03 24.74
C ASP A 317 9.17 9.66 24.99
N PRO A 318 9.75 8.79 25.83
CA PRO A 318 9.14 7.51 26.17
C PRO A 318 7.76 7.66 26.81
N PHE A 319 6.86 6.72 26.50
CA PHE A 319 5.47 6.71 26.99
C PHE A 319 4.97 5.28 27.26
N GLU A 320 3.77 5.16 27.81
CA GLU A 320 3.12 3.89 28.08
C GLU A 320 1.97 3.60 27.12
N VAL A 321 1.95 2.39 26.57
CA VAL A 321 0.83 1.84 25.80
C VAL A 321 -0.07 1.02 26.72
N THR A 322 -1.35 1.37 26.74
CA THR A 322 -2.41 0.64 27.41
C THR A 322 -3.23 -0.17 26.40
N MET A 323 -3.74 -1.33 26.84
CA MET A 323 -4.54 -2.21 26.00
C MET A 323 -5.83 -2.58 26.70
N SER A 324 -6.94 -2.59 25.96
CA SER A 324 -8.25 -2.97 26.49
C SER A 324 -9.04 -3.83 25.51
N SER A 325 -10.02 -4.56 26.04
CA SER A 325 -10.96 -5.39 25.29
C SER A 325 -12.27 -5.41 26.06
N GLU A 326 -13.38 -5.17 25.37
CA GLU A 326 -14.73 -5.35 25.93
C GLU A 326 -15.15 -6.82 25.94
N ASP A 327 -14.54 -7.62 25.06
CA ASP A 327 -14.79 -9.05 24.95
C ASP A 327 -14.04 -9.87 26.01
N PRO A 328 -14.61 -11.00 26.44
CA PRO A 328 -13.95 -11.91 27.37
C PRO A 328 -12.72 -12.53 26.72
N GLY A 329 -11.60 -12.56 27.45
CA GLY A 329 -10.38 -13.22 26.99
C GLY A 329 -9.13 -12.64 27.65
N VAL A 330 -7.97 -13.08 27.17
CA VAL A 330 -6.66 -12.59 27.59
C VAL A 330 -6.01 -11.88 26.42
N ILE A 331 -5.67 -10.60 26.59
CA ILE A 331 -4.88 -9.86 25.60
C ILE A 331 -3.44 -10.38 25.66
N VAL A 332 -2.89 -10.76 24.52
CA VAL A 332 -1.47 -11.08 24.32
C VAL A 332 -0.87 -10.15 23.29
N TYR A 333 0.40 -9.78 23.45
CA TYR A 333 1.08 -8.90 22.50
C TYR A 333 2.50 -9.35 22.18
N THR A 334 3.01 -8.89 21.05
CA THR A 334 4.40 -9.04 20.58
C THR A 334 4.96 -7.67 20.21
N THR A 335 6.28 -7.53 20.33
CA THR A 335 7.00 -6.27 20.02
C THR A 335 8.02 -6.43 18.88
N ASP A 336 8.06 -7.60 18.26
CA ASP A 336 9.01 -7.99 17.20
C ASP A 336 8.33 -8.12 15.83
N GLY A 337 7.06 -7.73 15.73
CA GLY A 337 6.25 -7.85 14.52
C GLY A 337 5.67 -9.24 14.25
N SER A 338 5.98 -10.26 15.06
CA SER A 338 5.39 -11.60 14.92
C SER A 338 3.91 -11.62 15.34
N LEU A 339 3.13 -12.57 14.82
CA LEU A 339 1.72 -12.71 15.21
C LEU A 339 1.60 -13.08 16.70
N PRO A 340 0.77 -12.39 17.50
CA PRO A 340 0.61 -12.70 18.91
C PRO A 340 -0.30 -13.93 19.09
N THR A 341 0.24 -15.00 19.68
CA THR A 341 -0.49 -16.25 19.95
C THR A 341 -0.41 -16.64 21.42
N SER A 342 -1.20 -17.64 21.83
CA SER A 342 -1.07 -18.28 23.13
C SER A 342 0.23 -19.05 23.32
N GLU A 343 1.16 -19.06 22.34
CA GLU A 343 2.49 -19.71 22.40
C GLU A 343 3.67 -18.73 22.41
N ASN A 344 3.63 -17.65 21.63
CA ASN A 344 4.71 -16.66 21.53
C ASN A 344 4.37 -15.28 22.14
N GLY A 345 3.09 -14.95 22.32
CA GLY A 345 2.66 -13.63 22.80
C GLY A 345 2.86 -13.45 24.31
N THR A 346 3.18 -12.23 24.72
CA THR A 346 3.28 -11.80 26.12
C THR A 346 1.89 -11.42 26.62
N PRO A 347 1.35 -12.06 27.67
CA PRO A 347 0.06 -11.67 28.24
C PRO A 347 0.12 -10.25 28.82
N TYR A 348 -0.84 -9.42 28.44
CA TYR A 348 -0.97 -8.05 28.91
C TYR A 348 -1.42 -8.04 30.38
N THR A 349 -0.56 -7.51 31.25
CA THR A 349 -0.80 -7.44 32.71
C THR A 349 -0.73 -6.02 33.26
N GLY A 350 -0.41 -5.04 32.42
CA GLY A 350 -0.27 -3.63 32.75
C GLY A 350 0.35 -2.85 31.58
N PRO A 351 0.44 -1.51 31.68
CA PRO A 351 0.94 -0.66 30.60
C PRO A 351 2.33 -1.08 30.10
N VAL A 352 2.53 -1.02 28.78
CA VAL A 352 3.77 -1.39 28.08
C VAL A 352 4.59 -0.13 27.81
N GLN A 353 5.80 -0.06 28.36
CA GLN A 353 6.72 1.06 28.13
C GLN A 353 7.31 1.00 26.71
N VAL A 354 7.22 2.11 25.97
CA VAL A 354 7.80 2.28 24.64
C VAL A 354 8.84 3.39 24.69
N SER A 355 10.11 3.04 24.43
CA SER A 355 11.25 3.97 24.51
C SER A 355 12.11 4.03 23.24
N SER A 356 11.75 3.25 22.22
CA SER A 356 12.41 3.16 20.90
C SER A 356 11.38 2.79 19.85
N SER A 357 11.72 2.92 18.56
CA SER A 357 10.86 2.47 17.47
C SER A 357 10.43 1.02 17.69
N THR A 358 9.12 0.78 17.82
CA THR A 358 8.57 -0.51 18.23
C THR A 358 7.24 -0.77 17.52
N PRO A 359 7.09 -1.92 16.82
CA PRO A 359 5.79 -2.40 16.40
C PRO A 359 5.14 -3.16 17.55
N ILE A 360 3.92 -2.82 17.95
CA ILE A 360 3.16 -3.60 18.91
C ILE A 360 2.02 -4.29 18.18
N ARG A 361 1.94 -5.61 18.28
CA ARG A 361 0.83 -6.41 17.75
C ARG A 361 0.13 -7.10 18.89
N ALA A 362 -1.19 -6.97 19.00
CA ALA A 362 -1.95 -7.58 20.10
C ALA A 362 -3.19 -8.32 19.62
N SER A 363 -3.55 -9.41 20.31
CA SER A 363 -4.76 -10.20 20.07
C SER A 363 -5.42 -10.60 21.39
N VAL A 364 -6.73 -10.80 21.37
CA VAL A 364 -7.49 -11.39 22.49
C VAL A 364 -7.64 -12.88 22.26
N ILE A 365 -7.25 -13.70 23.24
CA ILE A 365 -7.43 -15.16 23.20
C ILE A 365 -8.61 -15.56 24.08
N TRP A 366 -9.53 -16.33 23.52
CA TRP A 366 -10.74 -16.79 24.20
C TRP A 366 -11.12 -18.22 23.82
N GLY A 367 -10.90 -19.17 24.75
CA GLY A 367 -11.40 -20.55 24.62
C GLY A 367 -11.01 -21.27 23.32
N GLY A 368 -9.77 -21.06 22.84
CA GLY A 368 -9.29 -21.61 21.56
C GLY A 368 -9.63 -20.79 20.31
N THR A 369 -10.29 -19.64 20.45
CA THR A 369 -10.42 -18.62 19.40
C THR A 369 -9.48 -17.46 19.67
N VAL A 370 -9.08 -16.75 18.62
CA VAL A 370 -8.19 -15.59 18.68
C VAL A 370 -8.85 -14.46 17.89
N SER A 371 -8.83 -13.24 18.41
CA SER A 371 -9.25 -12.06 17.66
C SER A 371 -8.39 -11.87 16.41
N LYS A 372 -8.86 -11.08 15.44
CA LYS A 372 -7.94 -10.47 14.49
C LYS A 372 -6.88 -9.68 15.30
N PRO A 373 -5.58 -9.74 14.96
CA PRO A 373 -4.57 -8.92 15.61
C PRO A 373 -4.81 -7.44 15.37
N GLN A 374 -4.40 -6.58 16.29
CA GLN A 374 -4.27 -5.15 16.07
C GLN A 374 -2.80 -4.78 16.09
N THR A 375 -2.29 -4.21 15.01
CA THR A 375 -0.93 -3.65 14.95
C THR A 375 -0.96 -2.14 15.19
N LYS A 376 0.01 -1.63 15.96
CA LYS A 376 0.36 -0.21 16.10
C LYS A 376 1.86 -0.04 15.90
N SER A 377 2.23 0.96 15.11
CA SER A 377 3.62 1.27 14.77
C SER A 377 4.04 2.56 15.44
N TYR A 378 5.04 2.50 16.31
CA TYR A 378 5.58 3.68 16.99
C TYR A 378 7.01 3.93 16.50
N VAL A 379 7.28 5.14 16.00
CA VAL A 379 8.58 5.50 15.40
C VAL A 379 9.23 6.60 16.21
N ARG A 380 10.40 6.33 16.81
CA ARG A 380 11.08 7.32 17.64
C ARG A 380 11.89 8.28 16.78
N LEU A 381 11.74 9.57 17.02
CA LEU A 381 12.49 10.62 16.32
C LEU A 381 13.75 11.00 17.09
N SER A 382 14.82 11.29 16.34
CA SER A 382 16.05 11.82 16.90
C SER A 382 16.77 12.77 15.92
N GLY A 383 17.91 13.33 16.35
CA GLY A 383 18.73 14.17 15.46
C GLY A 383 18.12 15.51 15.05
N GLY A 384 17.11 16.01 15.78
CA GLY A 384 16.41 17.25 15.49
C GLY A 384 15.24 17.10 14.50
N LEU A 385 14.92 15.85 14.12
CA LEU A 385 13.87 15.54 13.15
C LEU A 385 12.48 15.92 13.66
N GLU A 386 12.27 16.05 14.97
CA GLU A 386 11.00 16.50 15.57
C GLU A 386 10.54 17.90 15.13
N ASN A 387 11.42 18.69 14.50
CA ASN A 387 11.10 20.00 13.93
C ASN A 387 11.01 19.96 12.38
N TYR A 388 11.01 18.77 11.77
CA TYR A 388 11.02 18.62 10.33
C TYR A 388 9.64 18.90 9.73
N THR A 389 9.63 19.71 8.68
CA THR A 389 8.45 20.00 7.87
C THR A 389 8.79 19.90 6.39
N SER A 390 7.86 19.41 5.59
CA SER A 390 7.96 19.29 4.14
C SER A 390 6.83 20.04 3.44
N SER A 391 7.09 20.59 2.26
CA SER A 391 6.05 21.12 1.37
C SER A 391 5.40 20.03 0.50
N LEU A 392 5.78 18.77 0.71
CA LEU A 392 5.19 17.57 0.14
C LEU A 392 4.70 16.68 1.30
N PRO A 393 3.75 15.78 1.07
CA PRO A 393 3.49 14.68 2.00
C PRO A 393 4.79 13.95 2.38
N ILE A 394 4.87 13.46 3.61
CA ILE A 394 6.01 12.71 4.12
C ILE A 394 5.66 11.22 4.10
N ALA A 395 6.57 10.39 3.62
CA ALA A 395 6.48 8.93 3.67
C ALA A 395 7.60 8.37 4.54
N ILE A 396 7.26 7.65 5.61
CA ILE A 396 8.23 6.96 6.48
C ILE A 396 8.01 5.45 6.32
N ILE A 397 9.07 4.71 6.02
CA ILE A 397 9.06 3.26 6.03
C ILE A 397 9.99 2.78 7.14
N GLU A 398 9.43 2.05 8.10
CA GLU A 398 10.14 1.49 9.24
C GLU A 398 10.05 -0.04 9.16
N ASN A 399 11.20 -0.71 9.09
CA ASN A 399 11.26 -2.18 9.08
C ASN A 399 11.73 -2.80 10.40
N PHE A 400 11.97 -1.98 11.42
CA PHE A 400 12.30 -2.38 12.79
C PHE A 400 13.54 -3.27 12.89
N GLY A 401 14.58 -2.94 12.13
CA GLY A 401 15.82 -3.71 12.11
C GLY A 401 15.73 -4.99 11.27
N GLY A 402 14.82 -5.01 10.29
CA GLY A 402 14.72 -6.07 9.31
C GLY A 402 15.97 -6.21 8.41
N GLY A 403 16.86 -5.22 8.42
CA GLY A 403 18.06 -5.18 7.58
C GLY A 403 17.80 -4.56 6.21
N GLU A 404 18.71 -4.77 5.25
CA GLU A 404 18.57 -4.19 3.91
C GLU A 404 17.32 -4.70 3.17
N ILE A 405 16.57 -3.79 2.56
CA ILE A 405 15.39 -4.14 1.75
C ILE A 405 15.81 -5.09 0.61
N PRO A 406 15.13 -6.24 0.42
CA PRO A 406 15.51 -7.26 -0.55
C PRO A 406 15.72 -6.72 -1.97
N ASN A 407 16.89 -7.03 -2.55
CA ASN A 407 17.26 -6.69 -3.92
C ASN A 407 17.71 -7.93 -4.70
N ARG A 408 17.08 -8.18 -5.85
CA ARG A 408 17.34 -9.35 -6.71
C ARG A 408 18.73 -9.40 -7.37
N GLY A 409 19.56 -8.38 -7.20
CA GLY A 409 20.97 -8.42 -7.60
C GLY A 409 21.21 -8.41 -9.11
N TRP A 410 20.50 -7.56 -9.85
CA TRP A 410 20.71 -7.41 -11.29
C TRP A 410 22.16 -7.00 -11.62
N SER A 411 22.75 -7.60 -12.66
CA SER A 411 24.08 -7.26 -13.17
C SER A 411 24.15 -7.42 -14.69
N PHE A 412 25.20 -6.90 -15.34
CA PHE A 412 25.42 -7.11 -16.77
C PHE A 412 25.65 -8.59 -17.12
N ASP A 413 26.19 -9.39 -16.20
CA ASP A 413 26.40 -10.84 -16.39
C ASP A 413 25.10 -11.65 -16.21
N THR A 414 24.09 -11.06 -15.55
CA THR A 414 22.76 -11.65 -15.28
C THR A 414 21.65 -10.88 -15.99
N GLN A 415 21.98 -10.20 -17.11
CA GLN A 415 21.06 -9.32 -17.83
C GLN A 415 19.76 -10.02 -18.25
N THR A 416 19.80 -11.32 -18.54
CA THR A 416 18.60 -12.09 -18.88
C THR A 416 17.77 -12.38 -17.63
N SER A 417 16.55 -11.85 -17.61
CA SER A 417 15.65 -11.95 -16.46
C SER A 417 15.26 -13.40 -16.14
N ALA A 418 15.36 -14.31 -17.11
CA ALA A 418 15.14 -15.76 -16.92
C ALA A 418 16.10 -16.42 -15.91
N GLY A 419 17.25 -15.80 -15.61
CA GLY A 419 18.19 -16.25 -14.58
C GLY A 419 18.09 -15.51 -13.23
N LEU A 420 17.29 -14.44 -13.15
CA LEU A 420 17.13 -13.64 -11.94
C LEU A 420 15.98 -14.17 -11.10
N GLN A 421 16.24 -14.49 -9.83
CA GLN A 421 15.19 -14.91 -8.91
C GLN A 421 14.49 -13.72 -8.25
N GLN A 422 13.16 -13.74 -8.28
CA GLN A 422 12.35 -12.80 -7.54
C GLN A 422 12.46 -13.09 -6.04
N LEU A 423 12.52 -12.03 -5.25
CA LEU A 423 12.61 -12.13 -3.79
C LEU A 423 11.25 -11.85 -3.13
N PRO A 424 10.97 -12.49 -1.97
CA PRO A 424 9.80 -12.16 -1.18
C PRO A 424 9.87 -10.71 -0.70
N ARG A 425 8.70 -10.09 -0.49
CA ARG A 425 8.63 -8.78 0.15
C ARG A 425 8.97 -8.93 1.63
N GLN A 426 9.76 -7.99 2.14
CA GLN A 426 10.08 -7.89 3.56
C GLN A 426 8.98 -7.13 4.30
N PRO A 427 8.53 -7.58 5.48
CA PRO A 427 7.59 -6.83 6.31
C PRO A 427 8.18 -5.49 6.76
N ALA A 428 7.37 -4.43 6.71
CA ALA A 428 7.65 -3.11 7.26
C ALA A 428 6.32 -2.41 7.64
N CYS A 429 6.38 -1.19 8.14
CA CYS A 429 5.24 -0.29 8.29
C CYS A 429 5.45 0.97 7.45
N LEU A 430 4.42 1.38 6.72
CA LEU A 430 4.34 2.66 6.01
C LEU A 430 3.56 3.64 6.88
N HIS A 431 4.11 4.83 7.05
CA HIS A 431 3.42 5.99 7.58
C HIS A 431 3.39 7.08 6.51
N LEU A 432 2.19 7.58 6.19
CA LEU A 432 2.00 8.73 5.34
C LEU A 432 1.42 9.88 6.17
N ILE A 433 2.02 11.05 6.00
CA ILE A 433 1.59 12.31 6.62
C ILE A 433 1.38 13.30 5.47
N ASP A 434 0.14 13.69 5.23
CA ASP A 434 -0.26 14.64 4.22
C ASP A 434 0.01 16.08 4.68
N ILE A 435 -0.17 17.02 3.76
CA ILE A 435 -0.03 18.43 3.99
C ILE A 435 -1.22 18.92 4.82
N ASP A 436 -0.94 19.50 5.97
CA ASP A 436 -1.97 20.21 6.73
C ASP A 436 -2.44 21.44 5.92
N PRO A 437 -3.74 21.54 5.58
CA PRO A 437 -4.25 22.63 4.73
C PRO A 437 -4.09 24.02 5.36
N ASP A 438 -4.03 24.13 6.69
CA ASP A 438 -3.88 25.41 7.38
C ASP A 438 -2.44 25.92 7.32
N SER A 439 -1.46 25.05 7.58
CA SER A 439 -0.04 25.42 7.51
C SER A 439 0.53 25.37 6.10
N GLY A 440 -0.07 24.58 5.20
CA GLY A 440 0.45 24.31 3.86
C GLY A 440 1.71 23.44 3.86
N THR A 441 1.98 22.71 4.95
CA THR A 441 3.13 21.80 5.08
C THR A 441 2.76 20.51 5.81
N ALA A 442 3.45 19.41 5.51
CA ALA A 442 3.42 18.21 6.33
C ALA A 442 4.49 18.32 7.43
N ALA A 443 4.13 18.10 8.70
CA ALA A 443 5.08 18.02 9.81
C ALA A 443 5.33 16.56 10.17
N ILE A 444 6.57 16.14 10.44
CA ILE A 444 6.86 14.72 10.73
C ILE A 444 6.22 14.23 12.05
N THR A 445 5.88 15.15 12.93
CA THR A 445 5.12 14.96 14.18
C THR A 445 3.63 15.19 14.00
N GLY A 446 3.18 15.42 12.77
CA GLY A 446 1.78 15.66 12.42
C GLY A 446 0.93 14.40 12.52
N ILE A 447 -0.33 14.55 12.15
CA ILE A 447 -1.27 13.43 12.08
C ILE A 447 -0.83 12.48 10.96
N HIS A 448 -0.79 11.19 11.25
CA HIS A 448 -0.50 10.16 10.27
C HIS A 448 -1.81 9.76 9.55
N ASP A 449 -2.04 10.28 8.34
CA ASP A 449 -3.23 10.03 7.53
C ASP A 449 -3.39 8.56 7.12
N LEU A 450 -2.26 7.86 6.97
CA LEU A 450 -2.25 6.41 6.77
C LEU A 450 -1.10 5.78 7.55
N THR A 451 -1.40 4.76 8.35
CA THR A 451 -0.38 3.87 8.92
C THR A 451 -0.76 2.43 8.62
N GLU A 452 0.07 1.74 7.85
CA GLU A 452 -0.25 0.40 7.37
C GLU A 452 0.94 -0.54 7.45
N ARG A 453 0.66 -1.81 7.72
CA ARG A 453 1.63 -2.87 7.48
C ARG A 453 1.85 -2.97 5.98
N ILE A 454 3.11 -3.16 5.58
CA ILE A 454 3.48 -3.31 4.17
C ILE A 454 4.44 -4.47 3.97
N GLY A 455 4.44 -5.02 2.77
CA GLY A 455 5.56 -5.71 2.18
C GLY A 455 6.36 -4.76 1.29
N ILE A 456 7.68 -4.71 1.43
CA ILE A 456 8.56 -3.90 0.57
C ILE A 456 9.67 -4.74 -0.06
N ARG A 457 10.03 -4.39 -1.31
CA ARG A 457 11.24 -4.88 -2.00
C ARG A 457 11.73 -3.89 -3.04
N VAL A 458 13.00 -3.99 -3.45
CA VAL A 458 13.53 -3.22 -4.57
C VAL A 458 12.87 -3.67 -5.89
N ARG A 459 12.51 -2.70 -6.74
CA ARG A 459 11.90 -2.96 -8.06
C ARG A 459 12.81 -2.57 -9.22
N GLY A 460 12.36 -2.91 -10.43
CA GLY A 460 13.05 -2.59 -11.68
C GLY A 460 14.27 -3.47 -11.94
N SER A 461 14.68 -3.58 -13.21
CA SER A 461 15.85 -4.39 -13.59
C SER A 461 17.11 -3.56 -13.46
N PHE A 462 17.49 -2.81 -14.49
CA PHE A 462 18.64 -1.91 -14.41
C PHE A 462 18.51 -0.89 -13.26
N SER A 463 17.29 -0.38 -13.02
CA SER A 463 17.03 0.60 -11.96
C SER A 463 17.17 0.07 -10.53
N SER A 464 17.20 -1.25 -10.31
CA SER A 464 17.54 -1.83 -8.99
C SER A 464 18.99 -1.54 -8.55
N THR A 465 19.85 -1.14 -9.50
CA THR A 465 21.24 -0.75 -9.24
C THR A 465 21.39 0.71 -8.82
N TRP A 466 20.33 1.52 -8.93
CA TRP A 466 20.38 2.94 -8.58
C TRP A 466 20.60 3.14 -7.07
N ASN A 467 21.04 4.35 -6.71
CA ASN A 467 21.09 4.79 -5.32
C ASN A 467 20.68 6.27 -5.25
N PRO A 468 19.54 6.62 -4.61
CA PRO A 468 18.53 5.73 -4.00
C PRO A 468 17.83 4.77 -4.99
N LYS A 469 17.18 3.73 -4.45
CA LYS A 469 16.55 2.64 -5.23
C LYS A 469 15.05 2.88 -5.41
N PRO A 470 14.44 2.48 -6.53
CA PRO A 470 12.98 2.40 -6.61
C PRO A 470 12.46 1.17 -5.86
N TYR A 471 11.29 1.29 -5.23
CA TYR A 471 10.67 0.21 -4.45
C TYR A 471 9.30 -0.19 -4.98
N SER A 472 8.95 -1.46 -4.78
CA SER A 472 7.58 -1.95 -4.82
C SER A 472 7.11 -2.14 -3.39
N VAL A 473 5.97 -1.54 -3.07
CA VAL A 473 5.32 -1.58 -1.77
C VAL A 473 3.98 -2.30 -1.97
N GLU A 474 3.60 -3.14 -1.02
CA GLU A 474 2.30 -3.82 -1.00
C GLU A 474 1.67 -3.59 0.37
N THR A 475 0.50 -2.98 0.45
CA THR A 475 -0.20 -2.82 1.73
C THR A 475 -0.83 -4.14 2.15
N TRP A 476 -0.69 -4.45 3.44
CA TRP A 476 -1.00 -5.76 3.99
C TRP A 476 -2.01 -5.65 5.13
N ASP A 477 -2.85 -6.68 5.22
CA ASP A 477 -3.65 -6.93 6.40
C ASP A 477 -2.77 -7.48 7.55
N GLU A 478 -3.43 -7.83 8.65
CA GLU A 478 -2.77 -8.38 9.83
C GLU A 478 -2.15 -9.77 9.61
N TYR A 479 -2.37 -10.40 8.46
CA TYR A 479 -1.84 -11.71 8.11
C TYR A 479 -0.91 -11.67 6.88
N ASN A 480 -0.43 -10.49 6.51
CA ASN A 480 0.43 -10.27 5.33
C ASN A 480 -0.25 -10.65 4.00
N SER A 481 -1.57 -10.55 3.94
CA SER A 481 -2.33 -10.65 2.69
C SER A 481 -2.62 -9.26 2.15
N ASP A 482 -2.80 -9.14 0.83
CA ASP A 482 -3.08 -7.87 0.16
C ASP A 482 -4.27 -7.16 0.81
N LYS A 483 -4.08 -5.89 1.17
CA LYS A 483 -5.10 -5.00 1.70
C LYS A 483 -5.19 -3.78 0.80
N ASN A 484 -6.34 -3.55 0.19
CA ASN A 484 -6.58 -2.31 -0.55
C ASN A 484 -6.60 -1.11 0.40
N THR A 485 -5.95 -0.04 -0.02
CA THR A 485 -5.84 1.23 0.72
C THR A 485 -5.94 2.39 -0.26
N THR A 486 -6.27 3.60 0.22
CA THR A 486 -6.44 4.82 -0.59
C THR A 486 -5.42 5.92 -0.22
N PRO A 487 -4.10 5.63 -0.26
CA PRO A 487 -3.06 6.54 0.23
C PRO A 487 -3.09 7.89 -0.50
N LEU A 488 -3.14 8.99 0.26
CA LEU A 488 -3.05 10.37 -0.26
C LEU A 488 -4.11 10.70 -1.33
N GLY A 489 -5.29 10.08 -1.21
CA GLY A 489 -6.40 10.23 -2.16
C GLY A 489 -6.14 9.60 -3.53
N LEU A 490 -5.25 8.61 -3.61
CA LEU A 490 -5.14 7.73 -4.79
C LEU A 490 -6.20 6.60 -4.69
N PRO A 491 -6.76 6.13 -5.82
CA PRO A 491 -7.79 5.08 -5.80
C PRO A 491 -7.35 3.76 -5.18
N GLY A 492 -8.32 3.05 -4.60
CA GLY A 492 -8.11 1.92 -3.70
C GLY A 492 -7.31 0.78 -4.32
N GLU A 493 -6.14 0.48 -3.76
CA GLU A 493 -5.35 -0.67 -4.20
C GLU A 493 -4.29 -1.11 -3.16
N SER A 494 -3.71 -2.28 -3.40
CA SER A 494 -2.71 -2.90 -2.55
C SER A 494 -1.28 -2.76 -3.06
N ASP A 495 -1.04 -2.78 -4.37
CA ASP A 495 0.27 -2.72 -5.02
C ASP A 495 0.68 -1.29 -5.42
N TRP A 496 1.65 -0.74 -4.69
CA TRP A 496 2.17 0.59 -4.87
C TRP A 496 3.62 0.61 -5.38
N ILE A 497 3.95 1.70 -6.06
CA ILE A 497 5.29 1.96 -6.57
C ILE A 497 5.86 3.19 -5.89
N MET A 498 7.11 3.08 -5.44
CA MET A 498 7.91 4.25 -5.11
C MET A 498 8.96 4.44 -6.22
N TYR A 499 8.68 5.37 -7.13
CA TYR A 499 9.59 5.72 -8.22
C TYR A 499 10.49 6.89 -7.80
N TYR A 500 11.80 6.66 -7.84
CA TYR A 500 12.79 7.73 -7.64
C TYR A 500 13.15 8.36 -8.99
N PRO A 501 12.83 9.66 -9.24
CA PRO A 501 13.30 10.36 -10.43
C PRO A 501 14.81 10.59 -10.31
N HIS A 502 15.61 9.72 -10.92
CA HIS A 502 17.06 9.75 -10.77
C HIS A 502 17.71 10.73 -11.75
N PRO A 503 18.53 11.72 -11.34
CA PRO A 503 19.02 12.80 -12.21
C PRO A 503 19.86 12.35 -13.41
N LEU A 504 20.48 11.16 -13.35
CA LEU A 504 21.23 10.58 -14.48
C LEU A 504 20.34 9.90 -15.54
N TYR A 505 19.11 9.51 -15.18
CA TYR A 505 18.23 8.68 -16.02
C TYR A 505 16.87 9.32 -16.29
N ASP A 506 16.46 10.30 -15.48
CA ASP A 506 15.39 11.26 -15.72
C ASP A 506 16.02 12.66 -15.54
N ARG A 507 16.48 13.26 -16.64
CA ARG A 507 17.23 14.53 -16.59
C ARG A 507 16.36 15.71 -16.15
N GLN A 508 15.06 15.63 -16.42
CA GLN A 508 14.10 16.66 -16.05
C GLN A 508 13.53 16.42 -14.64
N LEU A 509 13.73 15.23 -14.06
CA LEU A 509 13.15 14.75 -12.80
C LEU A 509 11.61 14.68 -12.80
N ILE A 510 11.00 14.93 -13.95
CA ILE A 510 9.55 14.98 -14.17
C ILE A 510 9.15 14.30 -15.49
N ALA A 511 10.09 13.69 -16.24
CA ALA A 511 9.78 13.20 -17.59
C ALA A 511 8.75 12.06 -17.57
N ASN A 512 8.85 11.17 -16.57
CA ASN A 512 7.90 10.08 -16.40
C ASN A 512 6.51 10.60 -15.96
N THR A 513 6.47 11.42 -14.92
CA THR A 513 5.24 12.02 -14.37
C THR A 513 4.53 12.94 -15.34
N PHE A 514 5.29 13.71 -16.14
CA PHE A 514 4.78 14.52 -17.26
C PHE A 514 4.05 13.65 -18.27
N SER A 515 4.65 12.52 -18.64
CA SER A 515 4.06 11.64 -19.65
C SER A 515 2.75 11.07 -19.13
N TRP A 516 2.73 10.53 -17.89
CA TRP A 516 1.53 9.99 -17.26
C TRP A 516 0.37 10.99 -17.20
N GLU A 517 0.64 12.22 -16.76
CA GLU A 517 -0.37 13.28 -16.73
C GLU A 517 -0.84 13.66 -18.14
N LEU A 518 0.08 13.78 -19.10
CA LEU A 518 -0.29 14.08 -20.48
C LEU A 518 -1.19 13.00 -21.09
N SER A 519 -0.95 11.72 -20.79
CA SER A 519 -1.83 10.62 -21.20
C SER A 519 -3.24 10.78 -20.64
N ARG A 520 -3.36 11.09 -19.34
CA ARG A 520 -4.67 11.38 -18.72
C ARG A 520 -5.40 12.52 -19.42
N LEU A 521 -4.71 13.61 -19.73
CA LEU A 521 -5.31 14.73 -20.47
C LEU A 521 -5.80 14.33 -21.88
N THR A 522 -5.30 13.24 -22.47
CA THR A 522 -5.82 12.73 -23.76
C THR A 522 -7.10 11.89 -23.63
N GLY A 523 -7.58 11.65 -22.40
CA GLY A 523 -8.68 10.75 -22.07
C GLY A 523 -8.25 9.29 -21.94
N ARG A 524 -6.98 9.04 -21.55
CA ARG A 524 -6.39 7.70 -21.43
C ARG A 524 -5.82 7.50 -20.06
N TYR A 525 -6.04 6.32 -19.46
CA TYR A 525 -5.37 5.97 -18.22
C TYR A 525 -3.85 6.17 -18.35
N GLY A 526 -3.30 6.85 -17.36
CA GLY A 526 -1.86 7.00 -17.13
C GLY A 526 -1.67 7.00 -15.63
N THR A 527 -0.64 6.33 -15.14
CA THR A 527 -0.35 6.15 -13.71
C THR A 527 -0.47 7.44 -12.91
N ARG A 528 -1.42 7.49 -11.97
CA ARG A 528 -1.56 8.60 -11.00
C ARG A 528 -0.47 8.47 -9.94
N TYR A 529 -0.11 9.61 -9.35
CA TYR A 529 0.95 9.68 -8.36
C TYR A 529 0.75 10.86 -7.40
N ARG A 530 1.49 10.81 -6.29
CA ARG A 530 1.78 11.93 -5.40
C ARG A 530 3.29 12.01 -5.20
N LEU A 531 3.85 13.22 -5.23
CA LEU A 531 5.24 13.39 -4.80
C LEU A 531 5.30 13.32 -3.27
N VAL A 532 6.20 12.52 -2.74
CA VAL A 532 6.40 12.33 -1.30
C VAL A 532 7.85 12.51 -0.93
N ASP A 533 8.10 13.09 0.24
CA ASP A 533 9.43 13.19 0.82
C ASP A 533 9.70 11.98 1.73
N THR A 534 10.67 11.16 1.34
CA THR A 534 10.75 9.77 1.82
C THR A 534 11.88 9.54 2.80
N PHE A 535 11.56 8.83 3.88
CA PHE A 535 12.48 8.26 4.86
C PHE A 535 12.34 6.74 4.89
N ILE A 536 13.46 6.00 4.90
CA ILE A 536 13.44 4.55 5.09
C ILE A 536 14.46 4.17 6.16
N ASN A 537 13.97 3.74 7.31
CA ASN A 537 14.77 3.20 8.40
C ASN A 537 14.87 1.67 8.29
N GLN A 538 16.10 1.15 8.28
CA GLN A 538 16.39 -0.27 8.08
C GLN A 538 17.14 -0.92 9.26
N ASP A 539 17.64 -0.12 10.20
CA ASP A 539 18.53 -0.58 11.27
C ASP A 539 17.82 -0.84 12.61
N GLY A 540 16.58 -0.38 12.74
CA GLY A 540 15.75 -0.53 13.94
C GLY A 540 16.08 0.45 15.07
N GLY A 541 16.96 1.42 14.81
CA GLY A 541 17.26 2.56 15.67
C GLY A 541 16.19 3.64 15.62
N ASP A 542 16.50 4.79 16.22
CA ASP A 542 15.65 5.99 16.10
C ASP A 542 15.71 6.52 14.66
N LEU A 543 14.59 7.03 14.14
CA LEU A 543 14.54 7.72 12.85
C LEU A 543 15.33 9.03 12.93
N THR A 544 16.29 9.21 12.02
CA THR A 544 17.20 10.36 11.96
C THR A 544 17.11 11.08 10.61
N PRO A 545 17.71 12.28 10.48
CA PRO A 545 17.85 12.92 9.17
C PRO A 545 18.67 12.12 8.14
N GLU A 546 19.47 11.14 8.56
CA GLU A 546 20.29 10.30 7.67
C GLU A 546 19.44 9.26 6.92
N ASP A 547 18.27 8.91 7.46
CA ASP A 547 17.31 7.96 6.87
C ASP A 547 16.51 8.57 5.72
N ARG A 548 16.64 9.88 5.47
CA ARG A 548 15.99 10.55 4.35
C ARG A 548 16.63 10.15 3.03
N ILE A 549 15.85 9.48 2.19
CA ILE A 549 16.30 8.96 0.89
C ILE A 549 15.84 9.80 -0.32
N GLY A 550 15.18 10.94 -0.09
CA GLY A 550 14.84 11.92 -1.14
C GLY A 550 13.37 11.90 -1.57
N VAL A 551 13.07 12.56 -2.69
CA VAL A 551 11.70 12.72 -3.19
C VAL A 551 11.34 11.57 -4.12
N TYR A 552 10.18 10.97 -3.90
CA TYR A 552 9.66 9.87 -4.71
C TYR A 552 8.32 10.24 -5.32
N ALA A 553 8.01 9.72 -6.50
CA ALA A 553 6.62 9.59 -6.92
C ALA A 553 6.06 8.30 -6.31
N PHE A 554 5.20 8.44 -5.31
CA PHE A 554 4.34 7.36 -4.82
C PHE A 554 3.21 7.18 -5.82
N ALA A 555 3.19 6.05 -6.52
CA ALA A 555 2.48 5.91 -7.78
C ALA A 555 1.76 4.57 -7.89
N GLU A 556 0.71 4.55 -8.71
CA GLU A 556 -0.02 3.34 -9.04
C GLU A 556 0.83 2.36 -9.86
N LYS A 557 0.59 1.06 -9.65
CA LYS A 557 1.08 0.02 -10.55
C LYS A 557 0.11 -0.15 -11.72
N VAL A 558 0.64 -0.35 -12.92
CA VAL A 558 -0.18 -0.76 -14.07
C VAL A 558 -0.69 -2.18 -13.83
N THR A 559 -1.99 -2.33 -13.65
CA THR A 559 -2.65 -3.61 -13.39
C THR A 559 -4.11 -3.54 -13.84
N ARG A 560 -4.77 -4.71 -13.91
CA ARG A 560 -6.22 -4.80 -14.09
C ARG A 560 -6.90 -4.37 -12.81
N ASP A 561 -7.66 -3.29 -12.89
CA ASP A 561 -8.44 -2.74 -11.80
C ASP A 561 -9.48 -1.76 -12.38
N ALA A 562 -10.62 -1.60 -11.70
CA ALA A 562 -11.73 -0.77 -12.17
C ALA A 562 -11.30 0.70 -12.37
N ASP A 563 -10.44 1.21 -11.50
CA ASP A 563 -9.96 2.59 -11.59
C ASP A 563 -8.74 2.75 -12.53
N ARG A 564 -8.27 1.67 -13.15
CA ARG A 564 -7.03 1.62 -13.95
C ARG A 564 -7.28 1.06 -15.35
N ILE A 565 -7.14 -0.25 -15.52
CA ILE A 565 -7.43 -0.97 -16.76
C ILE A 565 -8.61 -1.90 -16.47
N ASP A 566 -9.81 -1.40 -16.80
CA ASP A 566 -11.04 -2.10 -16.47
C ASP A 566 -11.41 -3.16 -17.52
N PHE A 567 -11.50 -4.40 -17.06
CA PHE A 567 -12.06 -5.54 -17.80
C PHE A 567 -12.30 -6.72 -16.84
N GLU A 568 -13.29 -7.54 -17.21
CA GLU A 568 -13.56 -8.81 -16.52
C GLU A 568 -12.44 -9.82 -16.78
N PRO A 569 -11.90 -10.52 -15.76
CA PRO A 569 -10.81 -11.46 -15.95
C PRO A 569 -11.19 -12.63 -16.87
N LEU A 570 -10.22 -13.12 -17.65
CA LEU A 570 -10.41 -14.29 -18.52
C LEU A 570 -10.83 -15.52 -17.71
N SER A 571 -11.99 -16.10 -18.05
CA SER A 571 -12.51 -17.29 -17.38
C SER A 571 -11.52 -18.46 -17.44
N GLU A 572 -11.57 -19.37 -16.47
CA GLU A 572 -10.70 -20.56 -16.42
C GLU A 572 -10.82 -21.43 -17.68
N ASP A 573 -11.98 -21.46 -18.34
CA ASP A 573 -12.17 -22.18 -19.61
C ASP A 573 -11.79 -21.35 -20.86
N GLY A 574 -11.38 -20.10 -20.68
CA GLY A 574 -10.97 -19.17 -21.73
C GLY A 574 -12.10 -18.66 -22.62
N SER A 575 -13.38 -18.86 -22.25
CA SER A 575 -14.53 -18.52 -23.09
C SER A 575 -15.01 -17.07 -22.99
N THR A 576 -14.87 -16.43 -21.83
CA THR A 576 -15.35 -15.05 -21.55
C THR A 576 -14.30 -14.23 -20.80
N GLY A 577 -14.43 -12.90 -20.79
CA GLY A 577 -13.50 -11.99 -20.10
C GLY A 577 -12.47 -11.34 -21.04
N GLY A 578 -11.43 -10.72 -20.48
CA GLY A 578 -10.35 -10.02 -21.16
C GLY A 578 -8.98 -10.40 -20.60
N TRP A 579 -7.91 -9.83 -21.13
CA TRP A 579 -6.55 -10.12 -20.66
C TRP A 579 -5.61 -8.93 -20.82
N LEU A 580 -4.58 -8.87 -19.97
CA LEU A 580 -3.50 -7.90 -19.99
C LEU A 580 -2.17 -8.61 -20.25
N LEU A 581 -1.40 -8.08 -21.19
CA LEU A 581 -0.06 -8.54 -21.54
C LEU A 581 0.92 -7.39 -21.35
N SER A 582 2.21 -7.72 -21.33
CA SER A 582 3.27 -6.71 -21.42
C SER A 582 4.29 -7.09 -22.49
N ILE A 583 4.83 -6.07 -23.15
CA ILE A 583 6.05 -6.16 -23.94
C ILE A 583 7.14 -5.56 -23.08
N ASN A 584 7.83 -6.44 -22.37
CA ASN A 584 8.89 -6.11 -21.43
C ASN A 584 9.90 -7.27 -21.37
N ARG A 585 10.96 -7.11 -20.57
CA ARG A 585 11.85 -8.22 -20.22
C ARG A 585 11.04 -9.39 -19.66
N MET A 586 11.52 -10.61 -19.89
CA MET A 586 10.88 -11.83 -19.38
C MET A 586 10.68 -11.77 -17.86
N ASP A 587 9.66 -12.47 -17.39
CA ASP A 587 9.45 -12.63 -15.95
C ASP A 587 10.65 -13.32 -15.28
N PRO A 588 11.01 -12.91 -14.04
CA PRO A 588 12.05 -13.56 -13.26
C PRO A 588 11.70 -15.02 -12.92
N ILE A 589 12.61 -15.75 -12.28
CA ILE A 589 12.26 -16.99 -11.58
C ILE A 589 11.33 -16.60 -10.41
N PRO A 590 10.16 -17.24 -10.21
CA PRO A 590 9.25 -16.88 -9.13
C PRO A 590 9.88 -17.12 -7.75
N ILE A 591 9.29 -16.55 -6.69
CA ILE A 591 9.83 -16.58 -5.33
C ILE A 591 10.18 -18.01 -4.87
N GLY A 592 9.29 -18.97 -5.14
CA GLY A 592 9.47 -20.39 -4.79
C GLY A 592 10.35 -21.22 -5.75
N GLY A 593 10.91 -20.60 -6.80
CA GLY A 593 11.60 -21.32 -7.87
C GLY A 593 10.65 -22.01 -8.85
N PHE A 594 11.21 -22.70 -9.84
CA PHE A 594 10.45 -23.58 -10.72
C PHE A 594 10.32 -25.01 -10.12
N PRO A 595 9.21 -25.73 -10.33
CA PRO A 595 8.04 -25.34 -11.13
C PRO A 595 7.24 -24.19 -10.51
N ALA A 596 6.73 -23.29 -11.35
CA ALA A 596 5.82 -22.22 -10.95
C ALA A 596 4.46 -22.80 -10.50
N GLU A 597 3.54 -21.96 -10.01
CA GLU A 597 2.24 -22.41 -9.47
C GLU A 597 1.41 -23.24 -10.47
N ASN A 598 1.47 -22.91 -11.76
CA ASN A 598 0.83 -23.68 -12.84
C ASN A 598 1.66 -24.90 -13.34
N GLY A 599 2.77 -25.22 -12.69
CA GLY A 599 3.67 -26.32 -13.09
C GLY A 599 4.71 -25.95 -14.16
N ALA A 600 4.76 -24.69 -14.62
CA ALA A 600 5.72 -24.26 -15.63
C ALA A 600 7.17 -24.35 -15.13
N MET A 601 8.09 -24.80 -15.98
CA MET A 601 9.53 -24.93 -15.67
C MET A 601 10.39 -23.76 -16.17
N SER A 602 9.75 -22.75 -16.77
CA SER A 602 10.40 -21.58 -17.38
C SER A 602 9.36 -20.45 -17.49
N PRO A 603 9.80 -19.18 -17.62
CA PRO A 603 8.90 -18.05 -17.85
C PRO A 603 7.95 -18.32 -19.01
N GLN A 604 6.70 -17.87 -18.90
CA GLN A 604 5.67 -18.08 -19.90
C GLN A 604 5.53 -16.82 -20.78
N PHE A 605 5.79 -16.95 -22.08
CA PHE A 605 5.60 -15.87 -23.06
C PHE A 605 5.30 -16.44 -24.45
N PHE A 606 4.87 -15.60 -25.39
CA PHE A 606 4.76 -15.95 -26.80
C PHE A 606 5.14 -14.77 -27.71
N HIS A 607 5.28 -15.05 -29.00
CA HIS A 607 5.62 -14.04 -29.99
C HIS A 607 4.44 -13.76 -30.92
N THR A 608 4.27 -12.49 -31.30
CA THR A 608 3.45 -12.11 -32.44
C THR A 608 4.08 -12.66 -33.73
N ALA A 609 3.28 -13.14 -34.69
CA ALA A 609 3.80 -13.68 -35.95
C ALA A 609 4.49 -12.62 -36.81
N GLY A 610 4.11 -11.34 -36.65
CA GLY A 610 4.70 -10.21 -37.36
C GLY A 610 4.47 -10.25 -38.89
N PRO A 611 4.98 -9.25 -39.62
CA PRO A 611 4.69 -9.09 -41.05
C PRO A 611 5.22 -10.22 -41.94
N ASP A 612 6.35 -10.85 -41.58
CA ASP A 612 6.95 -11.92 -42.39
C ASP A 612 6.40 -13.32 -42.06
N ARG A 613 5.65 -13.49 -40.96
CA ARG A 613 5.20 -14.80 -40.44
C ARG A 613 6.32 -15.84 -40.20
N VAL A 614 7.60 -15.44 -40.28
CA VAL A 614 8.78 -16.33 -40.22
C VAL A 614 9.34 -16.51 -38.79
N LEU A 615 8.99 -15.64 -37.84
CA LEU A 615 9.54 -15.63 -36.47
C LEU A 615 8.62 -16.26 -35.41
N GLN A 616 7.77 -17.22 -35.79
CA GLN A 616 7.13 -18.10 -34.81
C GLN A 616 8.17 -19.07 -34.25
N THR A 617 8.87 -18.70 -33.19
CA THR A 617 9.42 -19.71 -32.29
C THR A 617 8.27 -20.47 -31.65
N SER A 618 8.51 -21.74 -31.34
CA SER A 618 7.64 -22.44 -30.40
C SER A 618 7.56 -21.61 -29.11
N PRO A 619 6.39 -21.53 -28.46
CA PRO A 619 6.25 -20.91 -27.15
C PRO A 619 7.41 -21.24 -26.20
N ASN A 620 7.87 -20.22 -25.46
CA ASN A 620 8.96 -20.35 -24.49
C ASN A 620 10.29 -20.88 -25.11
N GLN A 621 10.59 -20.55 -26.37
CA GLN A 621 11.89 -20.80 -27.00
C GLN A 621 12.53 -19.49 -27.45
N LEU A 622 13.78 -19.28 -27.03
CA LEU A 622 14.62 -18.19 -27.53
C LEU A 622 15.06 -18.50 -28.97
N ASN A 623 15.15 -17.46 -29.82
CA ASN A 623 15.58 -17.59 -31.21
C ASN A 623 17.04 -18.08 -31.34
N ASN A 624 17.89 -17.84 -30.33
CA ASN A 624 19.20 -18.47 -30.12
C ASN A 624 19.69 -18.28 -28.66
N GLU A 625 20.76 -18.99 -28.26
CA GLU A 625 21.35 -18.95 -26.89
C GLU A 625 22.00 -17.60 -26.49
N ASN A 626 22.11 -16.64 -27.43
CA ASN A 626 22.73 -15.32 -27.24
C ASN A 626 21.77 -14.15 -27.50
N ASP A 627 20.50 -14.41 -27.86
CA ASP A 627 19.51 -13.36 -28.08
C ASP A 627 19.02 -12.88 -26.72
N ASP A 628 19.25 -11.59 -26.50
CA ASP A 628 18.84 -10.78 -25.35
C ASP A 628 17.37 -11.04 -25.01
N ASP A 629 17.00 -10.95 -23.73
CA ASP A 629 15.60 -10.98 -23.27
C ASP A 629 14.84 -9.69 -23.64
N ILE A 630 15.42 -8.89 -24.53
CA ILE A 630 14.90 -7.66 -25.09
C ILE A 630 14.28 -7.99 -26.45
N PRO A 631 13.00 -7.66 -26.67
CA PRO A 631 12.32 -7.92 -27.93
C PRO A 631 13.12 -7.44 -29.15
N SER A 632 13.38 -8.33 -30.11
CA SER A 632 13.92 -7.93 -31.41
C SER A 632 12.95 -6.96 -32.06
N GLN A 633 13.43 -5.74 -32.33
CA GLN A 633 12.65 -4.51 -32.54
C GLN A 633 11.48 -4.57 -33.55
N TYR A 634 11.32 -5.64 -34.34
CA TYR A 634 10.28 -5.79 -35.37
C TYR A 634 9.08 -6.66 -34.93
N ASN A 635 9.22 -7.54 -33.93
CA ASN A 635 8.13 -8.40 -33.41
C ASN A 635 8.07 -8.38 -31.88
N GLY A 636 6.85 -8.41 -31.32
CA GLY A 636 6.65 -8.29 -29.86
C GLY A 636 6.80 -9.62 -29.14
N PHE A 637 7.59 -9.64 -28.07
CA PHE A 637 7.51 -10.69 -27.05
C PHE A 637 6.43 -10.28 -26.06
N LEU A 638 5.44 -11.14 -25.85
CA LEU A 638 4.30 -10.88 -25.00
C LEU A 638 4.38 -11.76 -23.75
N ASN A 639 4.57 -11.11 -22.60
CA ASN A 639 4.45 -11.71 -21.28
C ASN A 639 2.99 -11.64 -20.81
N PHE A 640 2.62 -12.53 -19.88
CA PHE A 640 1.28 -12.62 -19.33
C PHE A 640 1.19 -11.91 -17.97
N GLU A 641 0.47 -10.79 -17.92
CA GLU A 641 0.27 -10.02 -16.67
C GLU A 641 -1.04 -10.41 -15.99
N ASN A 642 -2.13 -10.48 -16.73
CA ASN A 642 -3.44 -10.95 -16.25
C ASN A 642 -4.16 -11.79 -17.32
N PRO A 643 -4.33 -13.12 -17.13
CA PRO A 643 -3.78 -13.92 -16.03
C PRO A 643 -2.24 -13.90 -15.98
N ASN A 644 -1.65 -13.99 -14.79
CA ASN A 644 -0.19 -13.95 -14.62
C ASN A 644 0.50 -15.20 -15.23
N GLY A 645 1.70 -15.04 -15.80
CA GLY A 645 2.46 -16.12 -16.45
C GLY A 645 2.76 -17.34 -15.58
N TYR A 646 2.84 -17.20 -14.26
CA TYR A 646 3.01 -18.32 -13.32
C TYR A 646 1.71 -19.05 -12.96
N ARG A 647 0.54 -18.48 -13.30
CA ARG A 647 -0.79 -18.98 -12.94
C ARG A 647 -1.66 -19.35 -14.13
N ILE A 648 -1.40 -18.77 -15.30
CA ILE A 648 -2.19 -18.99 -16.52
C ILE A 648 -2.31 -20.48 -16.85
N ASN A 649 -3.54 -20.92 -17.16
CA ASN A 649 -3.82 -22.31 -17.51
C ASN A 649 -3.78 -22.55 -19.04
N ALA A 650 -3.88 -23.81 -19.46
CA ALA A 650 -3.78 -24.20 -20.87
C ALA A 650 -4.93 -23.68 -21.75
N ALA A 651 -6.15 -23.58 -21.22
CA ALA A 651 -7.31 -23.09 -21.97
C ALA A 651 -7.21 -21.58 -22.21
N GLN A 652 -6.94 -20.81 -21.16
CA GLN A 652 -6.67 -19.37 -21.21
C GLN A 652 -5.55 -19.05 -22.22
N ARG A 653 -4.40 -19.75 -22.11
CA ARG A 653 -3.28 -19.55 -23.04
C ARG A 653 -3.67 -19.83 -24.49
N THR A 654 -4.39 -20.93 -24.74
CA THR A 654 -4.85 -21.30 -26.09
C THR A 654 -5.77 -20.23 -26.67
N THR A 655 -6.69 -19.68 -25.87
CA THR A 655 -7.57 -18.59 -26.30
C THR A 655 -6.77 -17.37 -26.76
N ILE A 656 -5.82 -16.90 -25.94
CA ILE A 656 -5.03 -15.69 -26.23
C ILE A 656 -4.21 -15.90 -27.51
N GLU A 657 -3.45 -17.00 -27.61
CA GLU A 657 -2.61 -17.28 -28.78
C GLU A 657 -3.44 -17.46 -30.06
N THR A 658 -4.64 -18.06 -29.96
CA THR A 658 -5.54 -18.23 -31.11
C THR A 658 -6.10 -16.89 -31.57
N TRP A 659 -6.52 -16.04 -30.63
CA TRP A 659 -7.04 -14.70 -30.94
C TRP A 659 -6.00 -13.86 -31.70
N PHE A 660 -4.74 -13.83 -31.23
CA PHE A 660 -3.67 -13.08 -31.91
C PHE A 660 -3.38 -13.63 -33.30
N ARG A 661 -3.42 -14.95 -33.48
CA ARG A 661 -3.26 -15.58 -34.80
C ARG A 661 -4.36 -15.14 -35.76
N GLU A 662 -5.62 -15.16 -35.34
CA GLU A 662 -6.77 -14.75 -36.17
C GLU A 662 -6.71 -13.27 -36.54
N PHE A 663 -6.34 -12.41 -35.59
CA PHE A 663 -6.10 -10.99 -35.83
C PHE A 663 -5.01 -10.77 -36.88
N GLU A 664 -3.83 -11.36 -36.70
CA GLU A 664 -2.72 -11.20 -37.65
C GLU A 664 -3.01 -11.85 -39.00
N ASP A 665 -3.73 -12.98 -39.03
CA ASP A 665 -4.21 -13.60 -40.25
C ASP A 665 -5.09 -12.64 -41.06
N THR A 666 -5.95 -11.87 -40.39
CA THR A 666 -6.79 -10.84 -41.01
C THR A 666 -6.00 -9.60 -41.42
N LEU A 667 -5.11 -9.10 -40.56
CA LEU A 667 -4.32 -7.88 -40.80
C LEU A 667 -3.39 -8.01 -42.01
N TYR A 668 -2.78 -9.19 -42.18
CA TYR A 668 -1.82 -9.48 -43.25
C TYR A 668 -2.45 -10.18 -44.47
N ASP A 669 -3.77 -10.32 -44.54
CA ASP A 669 -4.48 -10.73 -45.76
C ASP A 669 -4.80 -9.51 -46.62
N ASP A 670 -4.01 -9.31 -47.69
CA ASP A 670 -4.16 -8.21 -48.65
C ASP A 670 -5.57 -8.05 -49.26
N THR A 671 -6.39 -9.10 -49.24
CA THR A 671 -7.74 -9.07 -49.82
C THR A 671 -8.82 -8.69 -48.81
N ARG A 672 -8.58 -8.92 -47.52
CA ARG A 672 -9.59 -8.79 -46.46
C ARG A 672 -9.30 -7.65 -45.48
N TRP A 673 -8.04 -7.28 -45.27
CA TRP A 673 -7.65 -6.42 -44.16
C TRP A 673 -8.34 -5.04 -44.12
N LEU A 674 -8.66 -4.45 -45.29
CA LEU A 674 -9.39 -3.17 -45.40
C LEU A 674 -10.92 -3.30 -45.41
N ASP A 675 -11.47 -4.51 -45.36
CA ASP A 675 -12.91 -4.70 -45.33
C ASP A 675 -13.51 -3.97 -44.10
N PRO A 676 -14.58 -3.17 -44.28
CA PRO A 676 -15.13 -2.37 -43.19
C PRO A 676 -15.81 -3.19 -42.08
N GLU A 677 -16.22 -4.44 -42.35
CA GLU A 677 -16.90 -5.32 -41.39
C GLU A 677 -15.97 -6.46 -40.93
N GLU A 678 -15.21 -7.03 -41.85
CA GLU A 678 -14.42 -8.24 -41.63
C GLU A 678 -12.90 -8.00 -41.55
N GLY A 679 -12.44 -6.75 -41.73
CA GLY A 679 -11.04 -6.36 -41.72
C GLY A 679 -10.44 -6.19 -40.31
N TYR A 680 -9.20 -5.67 -40.24
CA TYR A 680 -8.44 -5.57 -38.99
C TYR A 680 -9.12 -4.71 -37.92
N ARG A 681 -9.93 -3.73 -38.34
CA ARG A 681 -10.65 -2.79 -37.46
C ARG A 681 -11.69 -3.46 -36.55
N ARG A 682 -12.06 -4.71 -36.83
CA ARG A 682 -12.87 -5.54 -35.93
C ARG A 682 -12.09 -5.98 -34.69
N TYR A 683 -10.77 -6.10 -34.78
CA TYR A 683 -9.91 -6.70 -33.76
C TYR A 683 -9.21 -5.69 -32.85
N LEU A 684 -9.10 -4.42 -33.23
CA LEU A 684 -8.40 -3.42 -32.42
C LEU A 684 -9.13 -2.08 -32.39
N ASP A 685 -8.91 -1.31 -31.33
CA ASP A 685 -9.34 0.08 -31.22
C ASP A 685 -8.28 0.98 -31.87
N THR A 686 -8.61 1.56 -33.04
CA THR A 686 -7.64 2.41 -33.76
C THR A 686 -7.28 3.67 -32.98
N ARG A 687 -8.17 4.14 -32.10
CA ARG A 687 -7.95 5.37 -31.34
C ARG A 687 -6.87 5.16 -30.28
N ASP A 688 -6.86 4.01 -29.62
CA ASP A 688 -5.86 3.67 -28.58
C ASP A 688 -4.45 3.61 -29.20
N PHE A 689 -4.36 2.99 -30.38
CA PHE A 689 -3.12 2.91 -31.16
C PHE A 689 -2.65 4.28 -31.62
N ILE A 690 -3.55 5.11 -32.13
CA ILE A 690 -3.21 6.47 -32.57
C ILE A 690 -2.72 7.32 -31.39
N ASP A 691 -3.41 7.30 -30.25
CA ASP A 691 -3.07 8.11 -29.07
C ASP A 691 -1.71 7.69 -28.48
N TYR A 692 -1.47 6.39 -28.31
CA TYR A 692 -0.19 5.87 -27.84
C TYR A 692 0.95 6.27 -28.79
N PHE A 693 0.76 6.13 -30.11
CA PHE A 693 1.79 6.49 -31.08
C PHE A 693 2.07 8.00 -31.10
N HIS A 694 1.04 8.84 -30.93
CA HIS A 694 1.21 10.29 -30.79
C HIS A 694 2.06 10.66 -29.57
N LEU A 695 1.82 10.04 -28.41
CA LEU A 695 2.64 10.23 -27.21
C LEU A 695 4.09 9.78 -27.45
N ASN A 696 4.28 8.62 -28.08
CA ASN A 696 5.60 8.12 -28.45
C ASN A 696 6.35 9.07 -29.40
N VAL A 697 5.69 9.54 -30.46
CA VAL A 697 6.27 10.46 -31.46
C VAL A 697 6.58 11.83 -30.87
N LEU A 698 5.77 12.30 -29.92
CA LEU A 698 6.01 13.55 -29.20
C LEU A 698 7.28 13.45 -28.36
N ALA A 699 7.39 12.41 -27.53
CA ALA A 699 8.53 12.21 -26.64
C ALA A 699 9.78 11.65 -27.35
N LYS A 700 9.64 11.05 -28.54
CA LYS A 700 10.67 10.21 -29.17
C LYS A 700 11.27 9.23 -28.16
N HIS A 701 10.40 8.45 -27.52
CA HIS A 701 10.78 7.62 -26.37
C HIS A 701 11.60 6.39 -26.80
N GLY A 702 12.83 6.28 -26.31
CA GLY A 702 13.80 5.28 -26.80
C GLY A 702 13.35 3.82 -26.63
N ASP A 703 12.75 3.51 -25.47
CA ASP A 703 12.36 2.16 -25.10
C ASP A 703 10.93 1.79 -25.53
N SER A 704 10.11 2.79 -25.91
CA SER A 704 8.73 2.52 -26.30
C SER A 704 8.66 1.56 -27.49
N MET A 705 7.58 0.80 -27.57
CA MET A 705 7.35 -0.18 -28.65
C MET A 705 8.39 -1.32 -28.73
N ALA A 706 9.32 -1.40 -27.76
CA ALA A 706 10.26 -2.50 -27.55
C ALA A 706 10.25 -2.99 -26.09
N LEU A 707 10.04 -2.09 -25.13
CA LEU A 707 9.84 -2.36 -23.71
C LEU A 707 8.74 -1.42 -23.16
N SER A 708 8.30 -1.68 -21.93
CA SER A 708 7.41 -0.80 -21.16
C SER A 708 6.07 -0.48 -21.83
N LEU A 709 5.53 -1.48 -22.51
CA LEU A 709 4.27 -1.40 -23.25
C LEU A 709 3.27 -2.46 -22.77
N PHE A 710 2.00 -2.09 -22.67
CA PHE A 710 0.92 -2.95 -22.17
C PHE A 710 -0.18 -3.14 -23.22
N PRO A 711 -0.17 -4.22 -24.02
CA PRO A 711 -1.29 -4.58 -24.87
C PRO A 711 -2.36 -5.33 -24.05
N TRP A 712 -3.63 -5.00 -24.24
CA TRP A 712 -4.73 -5.67 -23.54
C TRP A 712 -5.97 -5.82 -24.40
N VAL A 713 -6.83 -6.78 -24.06
CA VAL A 713 -8.10 -7.02 -24.75
C VAL A 713 -9.24 -6.88 -23.75
N SER A 714 -10.18 -5.98 -24.05
CA SER A 714 -11.36 -5.76 -23.20
C SER A 714 -12.31 -6.96 -23.23
N SER A 715 -12.99 -7.21 -22.11
CA SER A 715 -14.07 -8.19 -22.02
C SER A 715 -15.34 -7.76 -22.76
N GLN A 716 -15.54 -6.45 -22.96
CA GLN A 716 -16.75 -5.87 -23.54
C GLN A 716 -16.78 -6.03 -25.07
N ASP A 717 -15.86 -5.36 -25.77
CA ASP A 717 -15.82 -5.34 -27.24
C ASP A 717 -14.84 -6.36 -27.85
N ARG A 718 -14.04 -7.02 -27.01
CA ARG A 718 -13.00 -8.01 -27.39
C ARG A 718 -12.00 -7.45 -28.40
N LYS A 719 -11.75 -6.13 -28.35
CA LYS A 719 -10.72 -5.45 -29.15
C LYS A 719 -9.41 -5.31 -28.38
N LEU A 720 -8.32 -5.43 -29.13
CA LEU A 720 -6.98 -5.09 -28.70
C LEU A 720 -6.81 -3.59 -28.56
N ARG A 721 -6.23 -3.21 -27.44
CA ARG A 721 -5.91 -1.87 -26.98
C ARG A 721 -4.44 -1.84 -26.60
N ILE A 722 -3.84 -0.64 -26.58
CA ILE A 722 -2.42 -0.44 -26.32
C ILE A 722 -2.22 0.71 -25.32
N GLY A 723 -1.43 0.47 -24.29
CA GLY A 723 -1.27 1.36 -23.16
C GLY A 723 -1.84 0.78 -21.86
N PRO A 724 -1.63 1.42 -20.71
CA PRO A 724 -1.16 2.80 -20.54
C PRO A 724 0.34 2.96 -20.83
N ILE A 725 0.77 4.20 -21.00
CA ILE A 725 2.19 4.54 -21.07
C ILE A 725 2.91 4.27 -19.74
N TRP A 726 4.15 3.77 -19.81
CA TRP A 726 4.92 3.39 -18.63
C TRP A 726 6.41 3.54 -18.88
N ASP A 727 7.16 3.94 -17.84
CA ASP A 727 8.63 4.05 -17.88
C ASP A 727 9.12 5.05 -18.95
N TYR A 728 8.53 6.25 -18.96
CA TYR A 728 8.78 7.30 -19.97
C TYR A 728 9.91 8.28 -19.60
N ASN A 729 10.77 7.93 -18.64
CA ASN A 729 11.86 8.80 -18.17
C ASN A 729 12.96 9.04 -19.22
N LEU A 730 13.02 8.23 -20.29
CA LEU A 730 14.00 8.37 -21.38
C LEU A 730 13.47 9.18 -22.58
N GLY A 731 12.46 10.03 -22.39
CA GLY A 731 11.93 10.91 -23.45
C GLY A 731 13.01 11.87 -23.97
N ALA A 732 13.22 11.97 -25.28
CA ALA A 732 14.39 12.60 -25.91
C ALA A 732 14.36 14.15 -25.94
N TYR A 733 13.85 14.78 -24.88
CA TYR A 733 13.62 16.22 -24.73
C TYR A 733 14.89 17.10 -24.83
N TRP A 734 16.07 16.48 -24.82
CA TRP A 734 17.39 17.12 -24.98
C TRP A 734 17.99 16.97 -26.39
N THR A 735 17.27 16.33 -27.32
CA THR A 735 17.75 16.02 -28.68
C THR A 735 17.12 16.92 -29.76
N GLU A 736 17.39 16.66 -31.03
CA GLU A 736 16.75 17.37 -32.14
C GLU A 736 15.23 17.07 -32.19
N ALA A 737 14.44 18.13 -32.09
CA ALA A 737 12.98 18.08 -32.16
C ALA A 737 12.42 17.76 -33.56
N THR A 738 13.24 17.88 -34.60
CA THR A 738 12.85 17.63 -36.00
C THR A 738 13.40 16.30 -36.51
N GLY A 739 12.83 15.79 -37.62
CA GLY A 739 13.16 14.47 -38.17
C GLY A 739 12.27 13.35 -37.62
N ASP A 740 12.17 12.23 -38.35
CA ASP A 740 11.41 11.03 -37.99
C ASP A 740 9.96 11.32 -37.57
N LEU A 741 9.11 11.58 -38.56
CA LEU A 741 7.70 11.95 -38.34
C LEU A 741 6.92 10.81 -37.66
N PHE A 742 7.22 9.57 -38.05
CA PHE A 742 6.67 8.36 -37.48
C PHE A 742 7.80 7.61 -36.77
N TYR A 743 8.21 8.13 -35.62
CA TYR A 743 9.31 7.56 -34.84
C TYR A 743 9.00 6.11 -34.43
N GLN A 744 9.82 5.16 -34.88
CA GLN A 744 9.67 3.70 -34.64
C GLN A 744 8.36 3.11 -35.21
N ASP A 745 7.92 3.58 -36.37
CA ASP A 745 6.77 3.02 -37.11
C ASP A 745 7.05 1.66 -37.74
N ASP A 746 8.30 1.20 -37.73
CA ASP A 746 8.77 -0.08 -38.24
C ASP A 746 8.51 -1.27 -37.30
N ARG A 747 7.88 -1.03 -36.13
CA ARG A 747 7.69 -2.01 -35.07
C ARG A 747 6.24 -2.49 -34.93
N LEU A 748 6.06 -3.72 -34.49
CA LEU A 748 4.75 -4.35 -34.21
C LEU A 748 3.83 -4.27 -35.44
N TRP A 749 2.60 -3.79 -35.26
CA TRP A 749 1.58 -3.74 -36.31
C TRP A 749 1.54 -2.41 -37.07
N TYR A 750 2.24 -1.37 -36.58
CA TYR A 750 2.20 -0.02 -37.16
C TYR A 750 2.58 0.09 -38.63
N PRO A 751 3.59 -0.66 -39.17
CA PRO A 751 3.91 -0.59 -40.59
C PRO A 751 2.69 -0.87 -41.45
N ARG A 752 1.92 -1.90 -41.09
CA ARG A 752 0.72 -2.32 -41.81
C ARG A 752 -0.46 -1.39 -41.56
N LEU A 753 -0.59 -0.83 -40.36
CA LEU A 753 -1.65 0.14 -40.06
C LEU A 753 -1.49 1.44 -40.87
N PHE A 754 -0.26 1.95 -41.02
CA PHE A 754 0.00 3.15 -41.81
C PHE A 754 -0.17 2.97 -43.32
N GLU A 755 -0.27 1.73 -43.81
CA GLU A 755 -0.68 1.46 -45.20
C GLU A 755 -2.19 1.72 -45.44
N ASP A 756 -3.04 1.74 -44.40
CA ASP A 756 -4.47 2.09 -44.54
C ASP A 756 -4.63 3.61 -44.61
N PRO A 757 -5.07 4.18 -45.75
CA PRO A 757 -5.26 5.63 -45.87
C PRO A 757 -6.30 6.18 -44.89
N ARG A 758 -7.24 5.35 -44.40
CA ARG A 758 -8.19 5.76 -43.35
C ARG A 758 -7.51 5.90 -42.00
N PHE A 759 -6.62 4.97 -41.64
CA PHE A 759 -5.85 5.05 -40.40
C PHE A 759 -4.93 6.27 -40.40
N LEU A 760 -4.21 6.53 -41.49
CA LEU A 760 -3.39 7.74 -41.61
C LEU A 760 -4.21 9.02 -41.51
N ARG A 761 -5.42 9.06 -42.10
CA ARG A 761 -6.33 10.20 -41.98
C ARG A 761 -6.78 10.41 -40.53
N GLU A 762 -7.21 9.35 -39.85
CA GLU A 762 -7.59 9.39 -38.43
C GLU A 762 -6.43 9.82 -37.53
N TYR A 763 -5.21 9.33 -37.81
CA TYR A 763 -4.00 9.72 -37.13
C TYR A 763 -3.76 11.25 -37.24
N ILE A 764 -3.86 11.79 -38.44
CA ILE A 764 -3.71 13.23 -38.69
C ILE A 764 -4.84 14.04 -38.04
N ASP A 765 -6.08 13.58 -38.14
CA ASP A 765 -7.22 14.27 -37.55
C ASP A 765 -7.11 14.33 -36.03
N ARG A 766 -6.76 13.19 -35.39
CA ARG A 766 -6.53 13.13 -33.94
C ARG A 766 -5.34 13.98 -33.53
N TRP A 767 -4.27 14.08 -34.33
CA TRP A 767 -3.20 15.04 -34.04
C TRP A 767 -3.77 16.46 -33.89
N TYR A 768 -4.53 16.94 -34.88
CA TYR A 768 -5.08 18.30 -34.82
C TYR A 768 -6.19 18.46 -33.77
N GLU A 769 -6.87 17.38 -33.39
CA GLU A 769 -7.77 17.35 -32.24
C GLU A 769 -7.00 17.59 -30.94
N LEU A 770 -5.96 16.81 -30.66
CA LEU A 770 -5.11 16.99 -29.47
C LEU A 770 -4.41 18.36 -29.48
N ARG A 771 -4.00 18.87 -30.64
CA ARG A 771 -3.37 20.19 -30.76
C ARG A 771 -4.27 21.35 -30.37
N ARG A 772 -5.60 21.18 -30.38
CA ARG A 772 -6.57 22.15 -29.86
C ARG A 772 -6.72 22.11 -28.33
N GLY A 773 -6.27 21.03 -27.68
CA GLY A 773 -6.33 20.87 -26.23
C GLY A 773 -5.00 20.40 -25.64
N PRO A 774 -4.86 19.12 -25.23
CA PRO A 774 -3.71 18.63 -24.45
C PRO A 774 -2.35 18.87 -25.11
N PHE A 775 -2.26 18.75 -26.43
CA PHE A 775 -1.00 18.93 -27.18
C PHE A 775 -0.83 20.38 -27.64
N SER A 776 -1.69 21.32 -27.23
CA SER A 776 -1.46 22.74 -27.49
C SER A 776 -0.10 23.15 -26.91
N THR A 777 0.62 24.05 -27.60
CA THR A 777 1.97 24.42 -27.18
C THR A 777 1.94 25.11 -25.80
N SER A 778 0.87 25.87 -25.54
CA SER A 778 0.60 26.46 -24.23
C SER A 778 0.38 25.40 -23.15
N ASN A 779 -0.46 24.39 -23.41
CA ASN A 779 -0.75 23.34 -22.43
C ASN A 779 0.50 22.51 -22.09
N LEU A 780 1.26 22.09 -23.11
CA LEU A 780 2.50 21.33 -22.90
C LEU A 780 3.53 22.11 -22.08
N ILE A 781 3.66 23.43 -22.33
CA ILE A 781 4.55 24.29 -21.56
C ILE A 781 4.03 24.46 -20.14
N GLU A 782 2.72 24.66 -19.96
CA GLU A 782 2.14 24.87 -18.65
C GLU A 782 2.21 23.62 -17.79
N LEU A 783 1.98 22.43 -18.35
CA LEU A 783 2.15 21.16 -17.65
C LEU A 783 3.60 20.98 -17.12
N VAL A 784 4.61 21.38 -17.89
CA VAL A 784 6.00 21.40 -17.41
C VAL A 784 6.18 22.42 -16.27
N ASN A 785 5.52 23.57 -16.34
CA ASN A 785 5.61 24.59 -15.30
C ASN A 785 4.88 24.17 -14.02
N ASP A 786 3.71 23.52 -14.13
CA ASP A 786 2.93 22.97 -13.02
C ASP A 786 3.76 21.98 -12.22
N GLN A 787 4.33 20.96 -12.88
CA GLN A 787 5.16 19.97 -12.19
C GLN A 787 6.46 20.56 -11.64
N ALA A 788 7.02 21.60 -12.29
CA ALA A 788 8.20 22.30 -11.76
C ALA A 788 7.88 23.24 -10.57
N ARG A 789 6.61 23.60 -10.35
CA ARG A 789 6.16 24.30 -9.14
C ARG A 789 6.05 23.34 -7.96
N GLU A 790 5.66 22.10 -8.21
CA GLU A 790 5.58 21.03 -7.20
C GLU A 790 6.96 20.44 -6.87
N PHE A 791 7.67 19.92 -7.88
CA PHE A 791 9.04 19.42 -7.76
C PHE A 791 10.02 20.60 -7.85
N THR A 792 10.34 21.24 -6.74
CA THR A 792 11.10 22.50 -6.74
C THR A 792 12.59 22.33 -7.09
N SER A 793 13.25 23.45 -7.43
CA SER A 793 14.71 23.46 -7.64
C SER A 793 15.52 23.10 -6.39
N ALA A 794 14.97 23.33 -5.19
CA ALA A 794 15.59 22.91 -3.93
C ALA A 794 15.60 21.38 -3.80
N MET A 795 14.49 20.72 -4.17
CA MET A 795 14.39 19.26 -4.20
C MET A 795 15.34 18.66 -5.24
N ALA A 796 15.41 19.26 -6.44
CA ALA A 796 16.38 18.85 -7.46
C ALA A 796 17.83 18.91 -6.95
N VAL A 797 18.19 19.97 -6.22
CA VAL A 797 19.52 20.10 -5.60
C VAL A 797 19.77 19.00 -4.57
N GLN A 798 18.78 18.69 -3.72
CA GLN A 798 18.88 17.62 -2.73
C GLN A 798 19.03 16.24 -3.37
N GLN A 799 18.48 16.01 -4.56
CA GLN A 799 18.62 14.77 -5.31
C GLN A 799 19.95 14.64 -6.09
N GLY A 800 20.85 15.62 -5.99
CA GLY A 800 22.20 15.52 -6.54
C GLY A 800 22.41 16.16 -7.91
N THR A 801 21.51 17.05 -8.36
CA THR A 801 21.79 17.98 -9.47
C THR A 801 22.00 19.41 -8.96
N THR A 802 22.15 20.39 -9.86
CA THR A 802 22.18 21.81 -9.52
C THR A 802 20.93 22.52 -10.03
N ALA A 803 20.51 23.59 -9.35
CA ALA A 803 19.37 24.40 -9.80
C ALA A 803 19.55 24.93 -11.24
N GLN A 804 20.80 25.24 -11.64
CA GLN A 804 21.11 25.72 -12.99
C GLN A 804 21.01 24.61 -14.05
N GLU A 805 21.53 23.42 -13.78
CA GLU A 805 21.43 22.27 -14.67
C GLU A 805 19.97 21.87 -14.86
N TRP A 806 19.24 21.69 -13.77
CA TRP A 806 17.83 21.32 -13.82
C TRP A 806 16.98 22.38 -14.55
N SER A 807 17.17 23.67 -14.26
CA SER A 807 16.50 24.75 -15.00
C SER A 807 16.84 24.76 -16.50
N THR A 808 18.04 24.30 -16.87
CA THR A 808 18.45 24.18 -18.27
C THR A 808 17.71 23.01 -18.93
N GLU A 809 17.59 21.88 -18.26
CA GLU A 809 16.84 20.70 -18.73
C GLU A 809 15.36 21.01 -18.95
N LEU A 810 14.70 21.70 -18.00
CA LEU A 810 13.29 22.13 -18.16
C LEU A 810 13.10 23.12 -19.31
N THR A 811 14.07 24.03 -19.50
CA THR A 811 14.04 24.96 -20.64
C THR A 811 14.24 24.24 -21.96
N GLY A 812 15.13 23.24 -21.99
CA GLY A 812 15.32 22.33 -23.11
C GLY A 812 14.02 21.61 -23.47
N MET A 813 13.34 21.02 -22.48
CA MET A 813 12.07 20.33 -22.67
C MET A 813 10.97 21.22 -23.25
N ARG A 814 10.76 22.43 -22.70
CA ARG A 814 9.78 23.39 -23.26
C ARG A 814 10.09 23.77 -24.70
N ASN A 815 11.37 24.06 -25.00
CA ASN A 815 11.80 24.41 -26.35
C ASN A 815 11.62 23.24 -27.33
N TYR A 816 11.97 22.03 -26.89
CA TYR A 816 11.77 20.80 -27.66
C TYR A 816 10.30 20.59 -27.97
N LEU A 817 9.40 20.64 -26.98
CA LEU A 817 7.96 20.42 -27.17
C LEU A 817 7.35 21.46 -28.13
N SER A 818 7.74 22.73 -27.99
CA SER A 818 7.31 23.79 -28.90
C SER A 818 7.80 23.57 -30.33
N ALA A 819 9.06 23.17 -30.51
CA ALA A 819 9.64 22.93 -31.82
C ALA A 819 9.07 21.66 -32.48
N ARG A 820 8.93 20.57 -31.70
CA ARG A 820 8.42 19.26 -32.15
C ARG A 820 7.00 19.39 -32.67
N THR A 821 6.10 19.99 -31.88
CA THR A 821 4.70 20.19 -32.28
C THR A 821 4.58 21.08 -33.52
N SER A 822 5.31 22.20 -33.57
CA SER A 822 5.32 23.10 -34.73
C SER A 822 5.83 22.43 -36.01
N TRP A 823 6.83 21.55 -35.88
CA TRP A 823 7.38 20.80 -37.00
C TRP A 823 6.44 19.68 -37.50
N ILE A 824 5.78 18.95 -36.59
CA ILE A 824 4.77 17.96 -36.97
C ILE A 824 3.59 18.66 -37.67
N ASP A 825 3.14 19.82 -37.17
CA ASP A 825 2.11 20.64 -37.82
C ASP A 825 2.51 21.07 -39.24
N SER A 826 3.81 21.13 -39.58
CA SER A 826 4.27 21.45 -40.94
C SER A 826 4.35 20.23 -41.86
N GLN A 827 4.23 19.01 -41.34
CA GLN A 827 4.23 17.79 -42.16
C GLN A 827 2.86 17.42 -42.70
N PHE A 828 1.78 17.97 -42.14
CA PHE A 828 0.40 17.61 -42.50
C PHE A 828 -0.36 18.77 -43.15
N PHE A 829 -1.33 18.43 -44.01
CA PHE A 829 -2.25 19.40 -44.58
C PHE A 829 -3.20 19.94 -43.49
N ARG A 830 -2.87 21.13 -42.98
CA ARG A 830 -3.54 21.80 -41.86
C ARG A 830 -5.05 21.97 -42.08
N PRO A 831 -5.86 21.93 -41.01
CA PRO A 831 -7.30 22.10 -41.10
C PRO A 831 -7.70 23.57 -41.38
N PRO A 832 -8.91 23.84 -41.92
CA PRO A 832 -9.43 25.20 -42.01
C PRO A 832 -9.65 25.78 -40.60
N THR A 833 -9.61 27.11 -40.46
CA THR A 833 -9.84 27.78 -39.17
C THR A 833 -11.23 28.36 -39.09
N PHE A 834 -11.86 28.24 -37.92
CA PHE A 834 -13.13 28.89 -37.60
C PHE A 834 -12.89 30.27 -37.02
N SER A 835 -13.78 31.23 -37.30
CA SER A 835 -13.72 32.57 -36.70
C SER A 835 -14.04 32.57 -35.21
N HIS A 836 -14.60 31.47 -34.70
CA HIS A 836 -14.88 31.21 -33.30
C HIS A 836 -14.62 29.73 -33.04
N PRO A 837 -14.00 29.34 -31.92
CA PRO A 837 -13.60 27.95 -31.67
C PRO A 837 -14.77 27.00 -31.38
N GLY A 838 -15.93 27.48 -30.95
CA GLY A 838 -17.12 26.67 -30.67
C GLY A 838 -18.10 27.33 -29.71
N GLY A 839 -18.99 26.51 -29.12
CA GLY A 839 -19.96 26.69 -28.04
C GLY A 839 -20.89 27.90 -28.03
N PRO A 840 -21.16 28.53 -26.86
CA PRO A 840 -22.31 29.41 -26.70
C PRO A 840 -22.27 30.62 -27.61
N VAL A 841 -23.27 30.74 -28.45
CA VAL A 841 -23.36 31.87 -29.38
C VAL A 841 -24.73 32.52 -29.32
N SER A 842 -24.74 33.86 -29.38
CA SER A 842 -26.02 34.58 -29.47
C SER A 842 -26.77 34.17 -30.74
N GLY A 843 -28.10 34.24 -30.73
CA GLY A 843 -28.94 33.98 -31.91
C GLY A 843 -28.70 34.89 -33.13
N ARG A 844 -27.72 35.81 -33.07
CA ARG A 844 -27.25 36.67 -34.17
C ARG A 844 -25.79 36.41 -34.58
N PHE A 845 -25.19 35.32 -34.10
CA PHE A 845 -23.82 34.95 -34.43
C PHE A 845 -23.69 34.45 -35.87
N TYR A 846 -22.55 34.75 -36.49
CA TYR A 846 -22.18 34.27 -37.82
C TYR A 846 -20.79 33.63 -37.80
N LEU A 847 -20.71 32.33 -38.10
CA LEU A 847 -19.46 31.61 -38.27
C LEU A 847 -18.86 31.87 -39.65
N THR A 848 -17.62 32.35 -39.69
CA THR A 848 -16.80 32.36 -40.91
C THR A 848 -15.76 31.25 -40.85
N ILE A 849 -15.61 30.49 -41.94
CA ILE A 849 -14.58 29.47 -42.09
C ILE A 849 -13.51 30.01 -43.06
N SER A 850 -12.26 30.03 -42.62
CA SER A 850 -11.12 30.59 -43.37
C SER A 850 -10.14 29.49 -43.75
N ASN A 851 -9.72 29.50 -45.02
CA ASN A 851 -8.63 28.63 -45.50
C ASN A 851 -7.29 29.32 -45.19
N ASN A 852 -6.75 29.04 -44.01
CA ASN A 852 -5.43 29.48 -43.56
C ASN A 852 -4.40 28.34 -43.60
N THR A 853 -4.67 27.30 -44.41
CA THR A 853 -3.89 26.06 -44.44
C THR A 853 -2.53 26.20 -45.13
N GLY A 854 -2.33 27.28 -45.89
CA GLY A 854 -1.19 27.48 -46.78
C GLY A 854 -1.43 26.93 -48.19
N GLU A 855 -2.43 26.07 -48.38
CA GLU A 855 -2.76 25.44 -49.65
C GLU A 855 -4.00 26.04 -50.31
N SER A 856 -4.01 26.08 -51.65
CA SER A 856 -5.18 26.52 -52.40
C SER A 856 -6.23 25.41 -52.49
N GLY A 857 -7.47 25.71 -52.12
CA GLY A 857 -8.54 24.71 -52.10
C GLY A 857 -9.93 25.28 -51.82
N THR A 858 -10.94 24.40 -51.86
CA THR A 858 -12.33 24.70 -51.56
C THR A 858 -12.70 24.17 -50.18
N ILE A 859 -13.28 25.02 -49.33
CA ILE A 859 -13.78 24.63 -48.01
C ILE A 859 -15.12 23.90 -48.15
N PHE A 860 -15.24 22.74 -47.50
CA PHE A 860 -16.47 21.99 -47.32
C PHE A 860 -16.82 21.89 -45.84
N TYR A 861 -18.12 21.91 -45.51
CA TYR A 861 -18.60 21.78 -44.14
C TYR A 861 -19.90 20.98 -44.05
N THR A 862 -20.20 20.48 -42.86
CA THR A 862 -21.47 19.87 -42.46
C THR A 862 -21.95 20.53 -41.17
N LEU A 863 -23.22 20.34 -40.81
CA LEU A 863 -23.83 20.91 -39.59
C LEU A 863 -24.37 19.82 -38.65
N ASP A 864 -24.28 18.57 -39.08
CA ASP A 864 -24.83 17.37 -38.45
C ASP A 864 -23.73 16.45 -37.91
N GLY A 865 -22.49 16.92 -37.82
CA GLY A 865 -21.36 16.12 -37.36
C GLY A 865 -20.83 15.08 -38.36
N SER A 866 -21.37 14.97 -39.57
CA SER A 866 -20.80 14.06 -40.58
C SER A 866 -19.50 14.61 -41.17
N ASP A 867 -18.54 13.75 -41.54
CA ASP A 867 -17.29 14.21 -42.17
C ASP A 867 -17.58 14.75 -43.60
N PRO A 868 -17.16 15.99 -43.93
CA PRO A 868 -17.30 16.52 -45.28
C PRO A 868 -16.64 15.68 -46.38
N ALA A 869 -15.59 14.91 -46.05
CA ALA A 869 -14.86 14.05 -46.98
C ALA A 869 -15.68 12.83 -47.44
N ASP A 870 -16.71 12.43 -46.68
CA ASP A 870 -17.54 11.26 -46.97
C ASP A 870 -18.72 11.58 -47.92
N GLY A 871 -18.62 12.70 -48.64
CA GLY A 871 -19.59 13.09 -49.68
C GLY A 871 -20.82 13.85 -49.18
N ARG A 872 -20.91 14.15 -47.88
CA ARG A 872 -22.01 14.94 -47.27
C ARG A 872 -21.70 16.44 -47.17
N GLY A 873 -20.46 16.85 -47.47
CA GLY A 873 -20.00 18.22 -47.34
C GLY A 873 -20.68 19.22 -48.27
N ARG A 874 -21.09 20.37 -47.73
CA ARG A 874 -21.55 21.55 -48.48
C ARG A 874 -20.39 22.51 -48.71
N ARG A 875 -20.30 23.10 -49.90
CA ARG A 875 -19.29 24.12 -50.19
C ARG A 875 -19.55 25.38 -49.36
N PHE A 876 -18.56 25.83 -48.60
CA PHE A 876 -18.60 27.11 -47.90
C PHE A 876 -18.49 28.27 -48.90
N SER A 877 -19.39 29.23 -48.81
CA SER A 877 -19.45 30.40 -49.72
C SER A 877 -19.91 31.69 -49.04
N ARG A 878 -20.45 31.60 -47.83
CA ARG A 878 -20.92 32.74 -47.01
C ARG A 878 -20.88 32.33 -45.52
N PRO A 879 -20.79 33.29 -44.59
CA PRO A 879 -20.88 32.99 -43.15
C PRO A 879 -22.16 32.21 -42.79
N LEU A 880 -22.04 31.30 -41.82
CA LEU A 880 -23.12 30.43 -41.36
C LEU A 880 -23.82 31.04 -40.13
N SER A 881 -25.13 30.94 -40.05
CA SER A 881 -25.91 31.29 -38.85
C SER A 881 -26.66 30.05 -38.37
N PHE A 882 -26.82 29.92 -37.05
CA PHE A 882 -27.43 28.75 -36.42
C PHE A 882 -28.75 29.15 -35.74
N PRO A 883 -29.91 28.68 -36.23
CA PRO A 883 -31.19 28.91 -35.56
C PRO A 883 -31.41 27.99 -34.34
N GLU A 884 -30.60 26.94 -34.26
CA GLU A 884 -30.59 25.90 -33.23
C GLU A 884 -29.14 25.42 -33.07
N THR A 885 -28.85 24.66 -32.02
CA THR A 885 -27.52 24.10 -31.79
C THR A 885 -27.02 23.29 -33.00
N ALA A 886 -25.75 23.44 -33.40
CA ALA A 886 -25.17 22.77 -34.57
C ALA A 886 -23.77 22.18 -34.32
N HIS A 887 -23.46 21.01 -34.89
CA HIS A 887 -22.12 20.41 -34.90
C HIS A 887 -21.46 20.62 -36.25
N VAL A 888 -20.55 21.59 -36.31
CA VAL A 888 -19.90 21.99 -37.56
C VAL A 888 -18.60 21.21 -37.73
N ARG A 889 -18.52 20.40 -38.79
CA ARG A 889 -17.25 19.80 -39.25
C ARG A 889 -16.82 20.44 -40.56
N SER A 890 -15.53 20.68 -40.75
CA SER A 890 -15.01 21.30 -41.97
C SER A 890 -13.63 20.81 -42.40
N ARG A 891 -13.44 20.69 -43.71
CA ARG A 891 -12.17 20.39 -44.37
C ARG A 891 -11.97 21.28 -45.60
N VAL A 892 -10.71 21.46 -46.01
CA VAL A 892 -10.34 22.01 -47.32
C VAL A 892 -10.07 20.86 -48.27
N ARG A 893 -10.66 20.91 -49.46
CA ARG A 893 -10.25 20.07 -50.59
C ARG A 893 -9.33 20.87 -51.50
N SER A 894 -8.06 20.50 -51.56
CA SER A 894 -7.06 21.16 -52.40
C SER A 894 -7.34 20.97 -53.90
N THR A 895 -6.63 21.72 -54.74
CA THR A 895 -6.78 21.64 -56.21
C THR A 895 -6.32 20.31 -56.81
N ASN A 896 -5.41 19.58 -56.15
CA ASN A 896 -4.99 18.22 -56.54
C ASN A 896 -5.93 17.13 -56.01
N GLY A 897 -6.95 17.50 -55.20
CA GLY A 897 -8.00 16.60 -54.74
C GLY A 897 -7.79 16.00 -53.35
N GLU A 898 -6.70 16.34 -52.66
CA GLU A 898 -6.42 15.94 -51.28
C GLU A 898 -7.31 16.67 -50.28
N TRP A 899 -7.56 16.03 -49.14
CA TRP A 899 -8.32 16.61 -48.04
C TRP A 899 -7.37 17.07 -46.95
N SER A 900 -7.62 18.25 -46.40
CA SER A 900 -6.97 18.68 -45.16
C SER A 900 -7.41 17.82 -43.99
N ALA A 901 -6.67 17.94 -42.88
CA ALA A 901 -7.14 17.53 -41.56
C ALA A 901 -8.50 18.17 -41.21
N LEU A 902 -9.21 17.55 -40.28
CA LEU A 902 -10.51 17.97 -39.80
C LEU A 902 -10.40 19.13 -38.80
N ASN A 903 -11.23 20.16 -38.99
CA ASN A 903 -11.65 21.04 -37.89
C ASN A 903 -13.11 20.76 -37.54
N GLU A 904 -13.43 20.80 -36.26
CA GLU A 904 -14.80 20.65 -35.78
C GLU A 904 -15.07 21.46 -34.52
N ALA A 905 -16.33 21.86 -34.35
CA ALA A 905 -16.82 22.61 -33.21
C ALA A 905 -18.35 22.52 -33.09
N PHE A 906 -18.87 22.53 -31.87
CA PHE A 906 -20.28 22.74 -31.59
C PHE A 906 -20.61 24.23 -31.50
N TYR A 907 -21.84 24.64 -31.74
CA TYR A 907 -22.33 26.01 -31.55
C TYR A 907 -23.70 25.95 -30.89
N LEU A 908 -23.81 26.42 -29.65
CA LEU A 908 -25.03 26.29 -28.82
C LEU A 908 -25.91 27.55 -28.87
N ILE A 909 -27.24 27.37 -28.91
CA ILE A 909 -28.24 28.47 -28.87
C ILE A 909 -29.10 28.35 -27.59
N GLY A 910 -28.69 29.00 -26.49
CA GLY A 910 -29.33 28.95 -25.16
C GLY A 910 -28.56 29.77 -24.10
N ILE A 911 -28.95 29.71 -22.81
CA ILE A 911 -28.09 30.14 -21.68
C ILE A 911 -27.43 28.87 -21.14
N PRO A 912 -26.16 28.59 -21.47
CA PRO A 912 -25.47 27.44 -20.93
C PRO A 912 -25.16 27.68 -19.44
N PRO A 913 -25.07 26.60 -18.65
CA PRO A 913 -24.57 26.69 -17.29
C PRO A 913 -23.11 27.17 -17.29
N THR A 914 -22.79 27.94 -16.26
CA THR A 914 -21.42 28.24 -15.84
C THR A 914 -21.13 27.54 -14.51
N ALA A 915 -19.87 27.43 -14.13
CA ALA A 915 -19.50 26.79 -12.86
C ALA A 915 -20.25 27.43 -11.67
N GLY A 916 -20.93 26.60 -10.87
CA GLY A 916 -21.78 27.00 -9.75
C GLY A 916 -23.27 27.16 -10.06
N ASP A 917 -23.68 27.18 -11.34
CA ASP A 917 -25.11 27.18 -11.73
C ASP A 917 -25.77 25.79 -11.56
N LEU A 918 -24.96 24.74 -11.57
CA LEU A 918 -25.35 23.34 -11.38
C LEU A 918 -24.52 22.71 -10.28
N VAL A 919 -25.15 21.85 -9.48
CA VAL A 919 -24.49 20.99 -8.49
C VAL A 919 -24.95 19.55 -8.67
N LEU A 920 -24.05 18.59 -8.43
CA LEU A 920 -24.47 17.21 -8.16
C LEU A 920 -25.00 17.17 -6.73
N SER A 921 -26.30 16.96 -6.57
CA SER A 921 -26.98 16.97 -5.27
C SER A 921 -27.04 15.61 -4.60
N GLU A 922 -27.05 14.54 -5.39
CA GLU A 922 -27.09 13.16 -4.91
C GLU A 922 -26.38 12.23 -5.88
N ILE A 923 -25.63 11.26 -5.34
CA ILE A 923 -24.91 10.22 -6.09
C ILE A 923 -25.24 8.88 -5.45
N MET A 924 -25.85 7.97 -6.23
CA MET A 924 -26.03 6.58 -5.84
C MET A 924 -25.11 5.71 -6.69
N TYR A 925 -23.99 5.30 -6.10
CA TYR A 925 -22.96 4.52 -6.77
C TYR A 925 -22.95 3.03 -6.35
N ASN A 926 -23.57 2.65 -5.23
CA ASN A 926 -23.59 1.24 -4.78
C ASN A 926 -24.95 0.86 -4.12
N PRO A 927 -26.03 0.72 -4.90
CA PRO A 927 -27.38 0.46 -4.38
C PRO A 927 -27.55 -0.96 -3.80
N THR A 928 -28.36 -1.10 -2.75
CA THR A 928 -28.64 -2.37 -2.07
C THR A 928 -29.77 -3.15 -2.73
N GLY A 929 -29.56 -3.56 -3.98
CA GLY A 929 -30.56 -4.34 -4.70
C GLY A 929 -30.09 -4.70 -6.09
N ASP A 930 -30.68 -4.05 -7.09
CA ASP A 930 -30.21 -4.15 -8.45
C ASP A 930 -29.02 -3.20 -8.63
N PRO A 931 -27.79 -3.69 -8.88
CA PRO A 931 -26.62 -2.84 -9.09
C PRO A 931 -26.77 -1.93 -10.32
N GLU A 932 -27.74 -2.19 -11.20
CA GLU A 932 -28.03 -1.31 -12.34
C GLU A 932 -28.90 -0.10 -11.97
N ALA A 933 -29.33 0.04 -10.71
CA ALA A 933 -30.16 1.16 -10.22
C ALA A 933 -29.37 2.42 -9.82
N GLU A 934 -28.08 2.50 -10.17
CA GLU A 934 -27.23 3.68 -9.95
C GLU A 934 -27.77 4.95 -10.62
N PHE A 935 -27.51 6.11 -10.00
CA PHE A 935 -27.90 7.41 -10.55
C PHE A 935 -27.03 8.58 -10.09
N LEU A 936 -27.01 9.62 -10.93
CA LEU A 936 -26.53 10.96 -10.62
C LEU A 936 -27.69 11.96 -10.68
N GLU A 937 -27.78 12.84 -9.69
CA GLU A 937 -28.78 13.92 -9.68
C GLU A 937 -28.13 15.30 -9.77
N LEU A 938 -28.55 16.09 -10.76
CA LEU A 938 -28.15 17.48 -10.92
C LEU A 938 -29.26 18.44 -10.50
N LEU A 939 -28.90 19.48 -9.74
CA LEU A 939 -29.78 20.55 -9.31
C LEU A 939 -29.36 21.89 -9.95
N ASN A 940 -30.32 22.62 -10.52
CA ASN A 940 -30.14 24.03 -10.90
C ASN A 940 -30.25 24.92 -9.66
N THR A 941 -29.12 25.48 -9.22
CA THR A 941 -29.04 26.35 -8.02
C THR A 941 -29.53 27.77 -8.27
N SER A 942 -29.73 28.16 -9.53
CA SER A 942 -30.22 29.49 -9.86
C SER A 942 -31.66 29.67 -9.39
N SER A 943 -31.98 30.89 -8.94
CA SER A 943 -33.33 31.22 -8.46
C SER A 943 -34.29 31.70 -9.55
N ASN A 944 -33.80 31.95 -10.77
CA ASN A 944 -34.60 32.57 -11.84
C ASN A 944 -34.19 32.24 -13.28
N THR A 945 -33.13 31.45 -13.51
CA THR A 945 -32.61 31.16 -14.85
C THR A 945 -32.81 29.70 -15.25
N ALA A 946 -33.45 29.46 -16.38
CA ALA A 946 -33.47 28.13 -16.99
C ALA A 946 -32.17 27.91 -17.75
N LEU A 947 -31.51 26.77 -17.52
CA LEU A 947 -30.21 26.42 -18.08
C LEU A 947 -30.39 25.46 -19.25
N ASP A 948 -29.64 25.66 -20.33
CA ASP A 948 -29.56 24.75 -21.48
C ASP A 948 -28.44 23.72 -21.24
N LEU A 949 -28.82 22.46 -21.08
CA LEU A 949 -27.90 21.36 -20.80
C LEU A 949 -27.38 20.68 -22.09
N THR A 950 -27.75 21.19 -23.27
CA THR A 950 -27.39 20.55 -24.54
C THR A 950 -25.89 20.27 -24.66
N LEU A 951 -25.54 19.00 -24.91
CA LEU A 951 -24.17 18.53 -25.09
C LEU A 951 -23.24 18.78 -23.89
N LEU A 952 -23.80 19.09 -22.72
CA LEU A 952 -23.08 18.82 -21.49
C LEU A 952 -22.73 17.35 -21.45
N ARG A 953 -21.54 17.04 -20.98
CA ARG A 953 -21.06 15.67 -20.98
C ARG A 953 -20.33 15.37 -19.68
N PHE A 954 -20.65 14.22 -19.12
CA PHE A 954 -19.74 13.55 -18.21
C PHE A 954 -18.63 12.95 -19.05
N THR A 955 -17.39 13.32 -18.75
CA THR A 955 -16.19 12.84 -19.47
C THR A 955 -15.34 11.91 -18.63
N GLU A 956 -15.57 11.90 -17.31
CA GLU A 956 -14.95 11.04 -16.33
C GLU A 956 -16.06 10.53 -15.40
N GLY A 957 -15.92 9.27 -14.98
CA GLY A 957 -16.87 8.50 -14.21
C GLY A 957 -17.87 7.74 -15.07
N ILE A 958 -18.89 8.45 -15.57
CA ILE A 958 -19.84 7.89 -16.54
C ILE A 958 -19.63 8.48 -17.93
N ASP A 959 -19.94 7.73 -18.98
CA ASP A 959 -20.09 8.31 -20.33
C ASP A 959 -21.56 8.71 -20.51
N PHE A 960 -21.83 10.01 -20.44
CA PHE A 960 -23.15 10.52 -20.75
C PHE A 960 -23.06 11.90 -21.38
N THR A 961 -23.72 12.07 -22.53
CA THR A 961 -23.90 13.37 -23.17
C THR A 961 -25.37 13.73 -23.18
N PHE A 962 -25.71 14.86 -22.57
CA PHE A 962 -27.07 15.38 -22.54
C PHE A 962 -27.61 15.58 -23.96
N PRO A 963 -28.80 15.02 -24.27
CA PRO A 963 -29.41 15.14 -25.59
C PRO A 963 -29.62 16.59 -26.01
N ILE A 964 -29.60 16.83 -27.32
CA ILE A 964 -29.89 18.15 -27.89
C ILE A 964 -31.30 18.61 -27.47
N GLY A 965 -31.40 19.81 -26.90
CA GLY A 965 -32.64 20.40 -26.41
C GLY A 965 -32.95 20.15 -24.93
N SER A 966 -32.02 19.53 -24.19
CA SER A 966 -32.13 19.36 -22.74
C SER A 966 -32.09 20.71 -22.03
N ALA A 967 -33.00 20.97 -21.09
CA ALA A 967 -33.03 22.21 -20.31
C ALA A 967 -33.54 21.95 -18.88
N LEU A 968 -33.11 22.76 -17.92
CA LEU A 968 -33.44 22.62 -16.50
C LEU A 968 -33.89 23.96 -15.89
N ALA A 969 -35.10 24.03 -15.33
CA ALA A 969 -35.63 25.26 -14.76
C ALA A 969 -35.05 25.57 -13.36
N PRO A 970 -35.23 26.80 -12.84
CA PRO A 970 -34.70 27.20 -11.53
C PRO A 970 -35.17 26.29 -10.39
N GLY A 971 -34.24 25.75 -9.60
CA GLY A 971 -34.52 24.85 -8.47
C GLY A 971 -35.01 23.45 -8.85
N GLU A 972 -35.09 23.11 -10.14
CA GLU A 972 -35.45 21.77 -10.59
C GLU A 972 -34.26 20.82 -10.59
N ARG A 973 -34.55 19.53 -10.41
CA ARG A 973 -33.60 18.41 -10.41
C ARG A 973 -33.78 17.56 -11.67
N ILE A 974 -32.70 16.98 -12.17
CA ILE A 974 -32.71 16.04 -13.29
C ILE A 974 -31.76 14.88 -13.01
N LEU A 975 -32.14 13.68 -13.43
CA LEU A 975 -31.43 12.44 -13.16
C LEU A 975 -30.75 11.90 -14.41
N VAL A 976 -29.56 11.34 -14.24
CA VAL A 976 -28.91 10.45 -15.21
C VAL A 976 -28.77 9.09 -14.52
N VAL A 977 -29.23 8.02 -15.15
CA VAL A 977 -29.32 6.69 -14.52
C VAL A 977 -28.49 5.66 -15.28
N ARG A 978 -28.08 4.58 -14.63
CA ARG A 978 -27.40 3.47 -15.31
C ARG A 978 -28.35 2.68 -16.20
N ASN A 979 -29.46 2.21 -15.63
CA ASN A 979 -30.52 1.50 -16.34
C ASN A 979 -31.89 2.02 -15.88
N GLN A 980 -32.71 2.48 -16.83
CA GLN A 980 -34.02 3.06 -16.55
C GLN A 980 -34.97 2.05 -15.90
N ASP A 981 -35.00 0.80 -16.39
CA ASP A 981 -35.91 -0.23 -15.88
C ASP A 981 -35.51 -0.65 -14.45
N ALA A 982 -34.22 -0.77 -14.17
CA ALA A 982 -33.71 -1.10 -12.82
C ALA A 982 -33.98 0.05 -11.83
N PHE A 983 -33.69 1.29 -12.23
CA PHE A 983 -33.97 2.48 -11.43
C PHE A 983 -35.47 2.61 -11.09
N GLU A 984 -36.36 2.43 -12.08
CA GLU A 984 -37.80 2.49 -11.86
C GLU A 984 -38.34 1.32 -11.02
N ALA A 985 -37.65 0.18 -10.97
CA ALA A 985 -38.02 -0.93 -10.10
C ALA A 985 -37.79 -0.60 -8.61
N VAL A 986 -36.77 0.21 -8.30
CA VAL A 986 -36.43 0.66 -6.94
C VAL A 986 -37.25 1.90 -6.55
N HIS A 987 -37.28 2.94 -7.40
CA HIS A 987 -37.85 4.26 -7.07
C HIS A 987 -39.25 4.51 -7.62
N GLY A 988 -39.74 3.66 -8.53
CA GLY A 988 -40.99 3.84 -9.25
C GLY A 988 -40.86 4.76 -10.49
N PRO A 989 -41.85 4.74 -11.40
CA PRO A 989 -41.79 5.49 -12.65
C PRO A 989 -42.17 6.98 -12.46
N GLY A 990 -41.73 7.82 -13.39
CA GLY A 990 -42.18 9.22 -13.53
C GLY A 990 -41.26 10.29 -12.92
N LEU A 991 -40.06 9.91 -12.46
CA LEU A 991 -38.99 10.84 -12.10
C LEU A 991 -38.32 11.46 -13.34
N PRO A 992 -37.71 12.65 -13.24
CA PRO A 992 -37.18 13.41 -14.39
C PRO A 992 -35.82 12.84 -14.88
N VAL A 993 -35.84 11.70 -15.57
CA VAL A 993 -34.63 11.07 -16.13
C VAL A 993 -34.28 11.65 -17.51
N ALA A 994 -33.03 12.13 -17.67
CA ALA A 994 -32.48 12.68 -18.92
C ALA A 994 -32.07 11.58 -19.91
N GLY A 995 -31.64 10.43 -19.41
CA GLY A 995 -31.21 9.28 -20.18
C GLY A 995 -30.36 8.31 -19.38
N GLU A 996 -29.92 7.25 -20.05
CA GLU A 996 -29.07 6.20 -19.50
C GLU A 996 -27.58 6.45 -19.80
N PHE A 997 -26.70 5.93 -18.95
CA PHE A 997 -25.25 5.89 -19.19
C PHE A 997 -24.97 5.21 -20.54
N GLN A 998 -23.97 5.69 -21.29
CA GLN A 998 -23.53 5.10 -22.55
C GLN A 998 -22.55 3.95 -22.29
N THR A 999 -22.38 3.07 -23.29
CA THR A 999 -21.35 2.01 -23.34
C THR A 999 -21.35 1.00 -22.18
N GLU A 1000 -22.49 0.77 -21.52
CA GLU A 1000 -22.57 -0.07 -20.30
C GLU A 1000 -21.65 0.44 -19.17
N SER A 1001 -21.30 1.74 -19.16
CA SER A 1001 -20.57 2.36 -18.05
C SER A 1001 -21.41 2.35 -16.77
N ALA A 1002 -20.74 2.40 -15.64
CA ALA A 1002 -21.31 2.35 -14.29
C ALA A 1002 -20.55 3.34 -13.42
N LEU A 1003 -21.19 3.83 -12.36
CA LEU A 1003 -20.48 4.53 -11.31
C LEU A 1003 -19.54 3.54 -10.60
N SER A 1004 -18.33 3.97 -10.28
CA SER A 1004 -17.42 3.15 -9.49
C SER A 1004 -17.96 2.96 -8.09
N ASN A 1005 -18.09 1.71 -7.66
CA ASN A 1005 -18.39 1.37 -6.28
C ASN A 1005 -17.30 1.83 -5.31
N ARG A 1006 -16.12 2.22 -5.81
CA ARG A 1006 -14.96 2.61 -5.02
C ARG A 1006 -14.63 4.10 -5.00
N GLY A 1007 -15.59 4.92 -5.42
CA GLY A 1007 -15.29 6.30 -5.76
C GLY A 1007 -14.59 6.43 -7.11
N GLU A 1008 -14.72 7.60 -7.73
CA GLU A 1008 -14.05 7.94 -8.97
C GLU A 1008 -14.13 9.44 -9.23
N ARG A 1009 -13.43 9.90 -10.26
CA ARG A 1009 -13.52 11.27 -10.75
C ARG A 1009 -14.80 11.46 -11.55
N LEU A 1010 -15.63 12.42 -11.14
CA LEU A 1010 -16.74 12.91 -11.94
C LEU A 1010 -16.35 14.25 -12.55
N THR A 1011 -16.39 14.33 -13.87
CA THR A 1011 -16.15 15.58 -14.59
C THR A 1011 -17.30 15.88 -15.54
N LEU A 1012 -18.08 16.92 -15.22
CA LEU A 1012 -19.10 17.50 -16.09
C LEU A 1012 -18.50 18.68 -16.85
N MET A 1013 -18.45 18.57 -18.17
CA MET A 1013 -18.01 19.66 -19.05
C MET A 1013 -19.16 20.23 -19.85
N ASP A 1014 -19.05 21.50 -20.19
CA ASP A 1014 -19.85 22.10 -21.25
C ASP A 1014 -19.43 21.59 -22.65
N SER A 1015 -20.15 22.04 -23.68
CA SER A 1015 -19.86 21.67 -25.07
C SER A 1015 -18.53 22.20 -25.63
N GLU A 1016 -17.90 23.18 -24.98
CA GLU A 1016 -16.57 23.72 -25.35
C GLU A 1016 -15.43 22.99 -24.65
N GLY A 1017 -15.75 22.11 -23.68
CA GLY A 1017 -14.77 21.47 -22.82
C GLY A 1017 -14.40 22.31 -21.61
N SER A 1018 -15.14 23.38 -21.29
CA SER A 1018 -14.99 24.06 -20.01
C SER A 1018 -15.60 23.19 -18.91
N ILE A 1019 -14.87 23.05 -17.81
CA ILE A 1019 -15.32 22.30 -16.65
C ILE A 1019 -16.42 23.08 -15.92
N LEU A 1020 -17.53 22.39 -15.65
CA LEU A 1020 -18.63 22.90 -14.81
C LEU A 1020 -18.56 22.33 -13.39
N LEU A 1021 -18.27 21.03 -13.30
CA LEU A 1021 -18.02 20.30 -12.06
C LEU A 1021 -16.88 19.31 -12.33
N ASP A 1022 -15.91 19.22 -11.43
CA ASP A 1022 -14.79 18.28 -11.54
C ASP A 1022 -14.24 17.97 -10.16
N PHE A 1023 -14.53 16.77 -9.67
CA PHE A 1023 -14.12 16.31 -8.36
C PHE A 1023 -14.08 14.79 -8.34
N ASN A 1024 -13.39 14.22 -7.35
CA ASN A 1024 -13.50 12.80 -7.06
C ASN A 1024 -14.51 12.63 -5.93
N TYR A 1025 -15.41 11.65 -6.03
CA TYR A 1025 -16.06 11.09 -4.85
C TYR A 1025 -15.31 9.83 -4.41
N GLY A 1026 -15.47 9.44 -3.15
CA GLY A 1026 -14.85 8.27 -2.54
C GLY A 1026 -15.87 7.38 -1.86
N ASP A 1027 -15.49 6.13 -1.64
CA ASP A 1027 -16.21 5.12 -0.85
C ASP A 1027 -15.64 4.96 0.56
N ASP A 1028 -14.36 5.30 0.74
CA ASP A 1028 -13.63 5.17 2.00
C ASP A 1028 -13.44 6.52 2.74
N PRO A 1029 -13.19 6.52 4.06
CA PRO A 1029 -12.84 7.72 4.81
C PRO A 1029 -11.72 8.53 4.13
N PRO A 1030 -11.84 9.87 4.04
CA PRO A 1030 -12.78 10.72 4.77
C PRO A 1030 -14.16 10.88 4.11
N TRP A 1031 -14.53 10.08 3.11
CA TRP A 1031 -15.86 10.07 2.51
C TRP A 1031 -16.89 9.28 3.35
N PRO A 1032 -18.20 9.47 3.11
CA PRO A 1032 -19.25 8.71 3.78
C PRO A 1032 -19.23 7.19 3.54
N GLU A 1033 -18.43 6.41 4.30
CA GLU A 1033 -18.36 4.93 4.21
C GLU A 1033 -19.71 4.18 4.09
N PRO A 1034 -20.80 4.56 4.80
CA PRO A 1034 -22.11 3.91 4.63
C PRO A 1034 -22.71 4.02 3.23
N THR A 1035 -22.17 4.85 2.35
CA THR A 1035 -22.62 4.91 0.96
C THR A 1035 -22.01 3.82 0.08
N ASP A 1036 -21.06 3.04 0.61
CA ASP A 1036 -20.48 1.89 -0.05
C ASP A 1036 -21.21 0.59 0.29
N GLY A 1037 -22.31 0.32 -0.40
CA GLY A 1037 -22.95 -1.01 -0.41
C GLY A 1037 -23.81 -1.33 0.81
N ASP A 1038 -23.83 -0.45 1.82
CA ASP A 1038 -24.85 -0.42 2.89
C ASP A 1038 -26.17 0.22 2.42
N GLY A 1039 -26.19 0.71 1.18
CA GLY A 1039 -27.39 1.14 0.47
C GLY A 1039 -27.68 2.63 0.57
N TYR A 1040 -26.84 3.43 1.20
CA TYR A 1040 -27.05 4.88 1.24
C TYR A 1040 -26.43 5.56 0.00
N SER A 1041 -27.02 6.66 -0.44
CA SER A 1041 -26.44 7.57 -1.44
C SER A 1041 -25.58 8.64 -0.77
N LEU A 1042 -24.62 9.19 -1.51
CA LEU A 1042 -23.97 10.46 -1.15
C LEU A 1042 -24.91 11.62 -1.41
N VAL A 1043 -25.18 12.42 -0.38
CA VAL A 1043 -26.02 13.62 -0.45
C VAL A 1043 -25.19 14.84 -0.15
N LEU A 1044 -25.24 15.84 -1.05
CA LEU A 1044 -24.55 17.10 -0.87
C LEU A 1044 -25.26 17.93 0.22
N ILE A 1045 -24.49 18.46 1.17
CA ILE A 1045 -25.00 19.27 2.28
C ILE A 1045 -25.25 20.70 1.80
N ASP A 1046 -26.46 21.22 2.02
CA ASP A 1046 -26.88 22.58 1.58
C ASP A 1046 -26.53 22.89 0.10
N PRO A 1047 -27.08 22.12 -0.86
CA PRO A 1047 -26.68 22.20 -2.27
C PRO A 1047 -26.96 23.57 -2.91
N LEU A 1048 -27.89 24.36 -2.37
CA LEU A 1048 -28.20 25.70 -2.85
C LEU A 1048 -27.11 26.73 -2.50
N SER A 1049 -26.27 26.45 -1.50
CA SER A 1049 -25.10 27.27 -1.17
C SER A 1049 -23.91 27.02 -2.10
N ASN A 1050 -23.99 25.99 -2.95
CA ASN A 1050 -22.91 25.52 -3.83
C ASN A 1050 -21.60 25.24 -3.06
N PRO A 1051 -21.62 24.29 -2.10
CA PRO A 1051 -20.42 23.89 -1.38
C PRO A 1051 -19.41 23.21 -2.31
N ASP A 1052 -18.17 23.04 -1.86
CA ASP A 1052 -17.12 22.38 -2.63
C ASP A 1052 -17.35 20.87 -2.70
N HIS A 1053 -17.71 20.36 -3.88
CA HIS A 1053 -17.92 18.92 -4.12
C HIS A 1053 -16.66 18.08 -3.88
N ALA A 1054 -15.46 18.63 -4.02
CA ALA A 1054 -14.22 17.89 -3.78
C ALA A 1054 -13.92 17.68 -2.30
N SER A 1055 -14.60 18.43 -1.42
CA SER A 1055 -14.48 18.24 0.01
C SER A 1055 -15.43 17.14 0.47
N SER A 1056 -14.90 16.05 1.03
CA SER A 1056 -15.71 14.98 1.62
C SER A 1056 -16.63 15.50 2.74
N THR A 1057 -16.23 16.58 3.42
CA THR A 1057 -17.03 17.25 4.46
C THR A 1057 -18.29 17.97 3.93
N SER A 1058 -18.39 18.18 2.61
CA SER A 1058 -19.60 18.68 1.95
C SER A 1058 -20.64 17.58 1.73
N TRP A 1059 -20.30 16.32 2.00
CA TRP A 1059 -21.16 15.17 1.75
C TRP A 1059 -21.56 14.46 3.04
N ARG A 1060 -22.68 13.76 2.98
CA ARG A 1060 -23.15 12.82 4.00
C ARG A 1060 -23.84 11.65 3.35
N SER A 1061 -24.01 10.54 4.07
CA SER A 1061 -24.93 9.49 3.66
C SER A 1061 -26.37 10.01 3.65
N SER A 1062 -27.23 9.47 2.79
CA SER A 1062 -28.67 9.74 2.85
C SER A 1062 -29.30 9.16 4.10
N ARG A 1063 -30.53 9.58 4.42
CA ARG A 1063 -31.28 9.02 5.56
C ARG A 1063 -31.98 7.72 5.24
N SER A 1064 -32.03 7.32 3.98
CA SER A 1064 -32.82 6.18 3.51
C SER A 1064 -31.97 5.30 2.61
N ILE A 1065 -32.15 4.01 2.78
CA ILE A 1065 -31.61 3.01 1.88
C ILE A 1065 -32.15 3.25 0.46
N ASP A 1066 -31.29 3.07 -0.51
CA ASP A 1066 -31.32 3.40 -1.93
C ASP A 1066 -31.48 4.90 -2.26
N GLY A 1067 -31.35 5.80 -1.28
CA GLY A 1067 -31.40 7.25 -1.52
C GLY A 1067 -32.80 7.82 -1.74
N ASN A 1068 -32.89 9.12 -2.04
CA ASN A 1068 -34.15 9.87 -2.16
C ASN A 1068 -34.21 10.73 -3.45
N PRO A 1069 -34.07 10.13 -4.65
CA PRO A 1069 -33.97 10.87 -5.90
C PRO A 1069 -35.22 11.72 -6.18
N GLY A 1070 -34.99 12.94 -6.68
CA GLY A 1070 -36.00 13.91 -7.08
C GLY A 1070 -36.45 14.87 -5.97
N VAL A 1071 -35.99 14.70 -4.73
CA VAL A 1071 -36.38 15.52 -3.57
C VAL A 1071 -35.19 15.87 -2.66
N ASP A 1072 -35.40 16.73 -1.65
CA ASP A 1072 -34.41 17.01 -0.62
C ASP A 1072 -34.47 15.96 0.51
N ASP A 1073 -33.31 15.59 1.05
CA ASP A 1073 -33.15 14.55 2.08
C ASP A 1073 -33.09 15.13 3.52
N LEU A 1074 -33.19 16.45 3.69
CA LEU A 1074 -33.23 17.12 5.00
C LEU A 1074 -34.53 16.90 5.80
N ILE A 1075 -34.43 16.89 7.13
CA ILE A 1075 -35.59 16.86 8.06
C ILE A 1075 -35.61 17.99 9.09
N THR A 1076 -36.82 18.43 9.43
CA THR A 1076 -37.06 19.46 10.44
C THR A 1076 -37.47 18.85 11.79
N PHE A 1077 -36.91 19.37 12.89
CA PHE A 1077 -37.33 18.98 14.25
C PHE A 1077 -38.81 19.36 14.52
N ALA A 1078 -39.59 18.39 15.03
CA ALA A 1078 -40.99 18.59 15.41
C ALA A 1078 -41.21 18.19 16.89
N GLY A 1079 -41.16 19.16 17.81
CA GLY A 1079 -41.36 18.88 19.23
C GLY A 1079 -41.06 20.05 20.18
N THR A 1080 -41.03 19.76 21.48
CA THR A 1080 -40.55 20.68 22.52
C THR A 1080 -39.09 20.34 22.83
N PRO A 1081 -38.12 21.27 22.69
CA PRO A 1081 -36.70 20.93 22.78
C PRO A 1081 -36.19 20.29 24.08
N ASN A 1082 -36.83 20.59 25.21
CA ASN A 1082 -36.41 20.16 26.55
C ASN A 1082 -37.28 19.03 27.13
N ASP A 1083 -38.16 18.43 26.32
CA ASP A 1083 -38.84 17.21 26.75
C ASP A 1083 -37.80 16.08 26.91
N ASP A 1084 -38.05 15.14 27.83
CA ASP A 1084 -37.29 13.90 28.03
C ASP A 1084 -38.35 12.85 28.40
N ARG A 1085 -38.90 12.19 27.37
CA ARG A 1085 -40.10 11.35 27.52
C ARG A 1085 -39.79 9.93 27.93
N ASP A 1086 -38.58 9.45 27.68
CA ASP A 1086 -38.13 8.12 28.12
C ASP A 1086 -37.36 8.15 29.45
N GLY A 1087 -36.96 9.32 29.92
CA GLY A 1087 -36.40 9.54 31.25
C GLY A 1087 -34.93 9.14 31.38
N ASP A 1088 -34.19 9.10 30.27
CA ASP A 1088 -32.77 8.76 30.24
C ASP A 1088 -31.86 9.96 30.60
N GLY A 1089 -32.43 11.16 30.69
CA GLY A 1089 -31.74 12.40 31.03
C GLY A 1089 -31.18 13.17 29.84
N ILE A 1090 -31.47 12.76 28.60
CA ILE A 1090 -31.08 13.44 27.37
C ILE A 1090 -32.30 14.22 26.80
N PRO A 1091 -32.20 15.54 26.53
CA PRO A 1091 -33.32 16.29 25.98
C PRO A 1091 -33.66 15.92 24.53
N ALA A 1092 -34.94 15.95 24.16
CA ALA A 1092 -35.48 15.55 22.85
C ALA A 1092 -34.81 16.23 21.65
N MET A 1093 -34.40 17.51 21.76
CA MET A 1093 -33.67 18.19 20.67
C MET A 1093 -32.22 17.71 20.56
N VAL A 1094 -31.60 17.35 21.68
CA VAL A 1094 -30.25 16.75 21.69
C VAL A 1094 -30.33 15.36 21.08
N GLU A 1095 -31.32 14.55 21.44
CA GLU A 1095 -31.52 13.24 20.81
C GLU A 1095 -31.76 13.34 19.31
N PHE A 1096 -32.61 14.27 18.87
CA PHE A 1096 -32.82 14.53 17.45
C PHE A 1096 -31.50 14.87 16.73
N LEU A 1097 -30.65 15.68 17.35
CA LEU A 1097 -29.32 16.00 16.83
C LEU A 1097 -28.37 14.80 16.83
N LEU A 1098 -28.48 13.89 17.79
CA LEU A 1098 -27.68 12.65 17.84
C LEU A 1098 -28.22 11.57 16.87
N GLY A 1099 -29.34 11.84 16.19
CA GLY A 1099 -30.05 10.87 15.35
C GLY A 1099 -30.76 9.78 16.16
N ALA A 1100 -31.05 10.06 17.43
CA ALA A 1100 -31.77 9.20 18.36
C ALA A 1100 -33.24 9.61 18.48
N SER A 1101 -34.02 8.85 19.26
CA SER A 1101 -35.45 9.08 19.45
C SER A 1101 -35.80 9.25 20.91
N ASP A 1102 -36.51 10.34 21.23
CA ASP A 1102 -37.17 10.68 22.52
C ASP A 1102 -38.30 9.70 22.92
N LEU A 1103 -38.23 8.47 22.48
CA LEU A 1103 -39.12 7.37 22.86
C LEU A 1103 -38.33 6.10 23.19
N ARG A 1104 -36.99 6.14 23.15
CA ARG A 1104 -36.09 5.00 23.32
C ARG A 1104 -34.87 5.45 24.11
N GLY A 1105 -34.77 5.01 25.36
CA GLY A 1105 -33.65 5.43 26.23
C GLY A 1105 -32.28 4.99 25.72
N ASN A 1106 -31.33 5.93 25.72
CA ASN A 1106 -29.96 5.80 25.23
C ASN A 1106 -28.95 6.13 26.35
N ARG A 1107 -27.65 5.89 26.13
CA ARG A 1107 -26.59 6.44 26.98
C ARG A 1107 -25.80 7.48 26.21
N LEU A 1108 -25.44 8.59 26.86
CA LEU A 1108 -24.62 9.62 26.22
C LEU A 1108 -23.23 9.08 25.78
N SER A 1109 -22.70 8.08 26.50
CA SER A 1109 -21.46 7.37 26.13
C SER A 1109 -21.54 6.67 24.78
N ASP A 1110 -22.74 6.38 24.27
CA ASP A 1110 -22.94 5.72 22.98
C ASP A 1110 -22.61 6.66 21.80
N PHE A 1111 -22.47 7.97 22.09
CA PHE A 1111 -22.21 9.01 21.09
C PHE A 1111 -20.92 9.78 21.36
N PHE A 1112 -20.14 9.43 22.40
CA PHE A 1112 -19.03 10.21 22.92
C PHE A 1112 -17.85 9.35 23.42
N ALA A 1113 -16.62 9.66 22.99
CA ALA A 1113 -15.37 9.04 23.50
C ALA A 1113 -14.27 10.08 23.78
N CYS A 1114 -13.30 9.73 24.61
CA CYS A 1114 -12.24 10.62 25.09
C CYS A 1114 -10.92 9.85 25.27
N ASN A 1115 -9.90 10.15 24.45
CA ASN A 1115 -8.66 9.36 24.33
C ASN A 1115 -7.41 10.22 24.56
N PRO A 1116 -6.43 9.78 25.37
CA PRO A 1116 -5.15 10.48 25.51
C PRO A 1116 -4.22 10.26 24.30
N THR A 1117 -3.44 11.28 23.91
CA THR A 1117 -2.39 11.17 22.88
C THR A 1117 -1.00 10.90 23.48
N VAL A 1118 -0.02 10.53 22.63
CA VAL A 1118 1.38 10.27 23.04
C VAL A 1118 1.99 11.46 23.78
N ASP A 1119 1.67 12.68 23.34
CA ASP A 1119 2.21 13.93 23.91
C ASP A 1119 1.39 14.48 25.09
N GLY A 1120 0.39 13.74 25.58
CA GLY A 1120 -0.41 14.09 26.76
C GLY A 1120 -1.61 15.01 26.52
N GLU A 1121 -2.00 15.20 25.26
CA GLU A 1121 -3.25 15.87 24.87
C GLU A 1121 -4.46 14.92 25.06
N THR A 1122 -5.67 15.42 24.80
CA THR A 1122 -6.90 14.61 24.86
C THR A 1122 -7.71 14.78 23.59
N GLU A 1123 -7.89 13.70 22.84
CA GLU A 1123 -8.83 13.60 21.74
C GLU A 1123 -10.25 13.39 22.28
N LEU A 1124 -11.19 14.20 21.82
CA LEU A 1124 -12.61 14.12 22.09
C LEU A 1124 -13.34 13.66 20.82
N LEU A 1125 -14.21 12.68 20.91
CA LEU A 1125 -14.97 12.15 19.78
C LEU A 1125 -16.47 12.31 20.05
N LEU A 1126 -17.24 12.91 19.13
CA LEU A 1126 -18.69 13.11 19.28
C LEU A 1126 -19.42 12.93 17.95
N ALA A 1127 -20.54 12.18 17.96
CA ALA A 1127 -21.37 11.95 16.78
C ALA A 1127 -22.70 12.75 16.75
N PHE A 1128 -23.12 13.24 15.58
CA PHE A 1128 -24.41 13.91 15.35
C PHE A 1128 -24.91 13.76 13.90
N SER A 1129 -26.17 14.11 13.63
CA SER A 1129 -26.79 14.09 12.30
C SER A 1129 -26.57 15.40 11.54
N LEU A 1130 -26.11 15.30 10.29
CA LEU A 1130 -26.03 16.40 9.32
C LEU A 1130 -27.29 16.51 8.46
N ALA A 1131 -28.24 15.58 8.61
CA ALA A 1131 -29.47 15.54 7.83
C ALA A 1131 -30.59 16.40 8.44
N VAL A 1132 -30.23 17.45 9.18
CA VAL A 1132 -31.17 18.30 9.92
C VAL A 1132 -31.25 19.69 9.31
N GLU A 1133 -32.47 20.20 9.18
CA GLU A 1133 -32.75 21.54 8.72
C GLU A 1133 -32.91 22.50 9.91
N ASN A 1134 -32.45 23.74 9.77
CA ASN A 1134 -32.62 24.81 10.76
C ASN A 1134 -31.99 24.54 12.14
N LEU A 1135 -30.92 23.75 12.18
CA LEU A 1135 -30.09 23.48 13.37
C LEU A 1135 -28.62 23.65 12.99
N SER A 1136 -27.85 24.35 13.83
CA SER A 1136 -26.39 24.42 13.63
C SER A 1136 -25.68 23.22 14.24
N VAL A 1137 -24.49 22.92 13.72
CA VAL A 1137 -23.53 22.02 14.38
C VAL A 1137 -23.41 22.40 15.86
N PRO A 1138 -23.48 21.43 16.80
CA PRO A 1138 -23.46 21.72 18.22
C PRO A 1138 -22.12 22.30 18.66
N ALA A 1139 -22.16 23.33 19.53
CA ALA A 1139 -20.94 23.83 20.18
C ALA A 1139 -20.61 22.96 21.41
N ILE A 1140 -19.34 22.62 21.58
CA ILE A 1140 -18.84 21.89 22.74
C ILE A 1140 -18.13 22.88 23.67
N GLU A 1141 -18.54 22.87 24.93
CA GLU A 1141 -17.89 23.61 26.00
C GLU A 1141 -17.29 22.63 27.00
N PHE A 1142 -16.11 22.96 27.53
CA PHE A 1142 -15.48 22.21 28.62
C PHE A 1142 -15.32 23.08 29.86
N SER A 1143 -15.16 22.43 31.00
CA SER A 1143 -14.96 23.07 32.30
C SER A 1143 -14.09 22.19 33.19
N ASP A 1144 -13.20 22.81 33.96
CA ASP A 1144 -12.39 22.12 34.96
C ASP A 1144 -13.05 22.15 36.37
N ASP A 1145 -14.10 22.95 36.55
CA ASP A 1145 -14.71 23.24 37.87
C ASP A 1145 -16.24 23.24 37.91
N LEU A 1146 -16.92 23.00 36.78
CA LEU A 1146 -18.37 23.15 36.55
C LEU A 1146 -18.92 24.58 36.67
N GLU A 1147 -18.10 25.56 37.01
CA GLU A 1147 -18.50 26.97 37.19
C GLU A 1147 -18.11 27.81 35.97
N SER A 1148 -16.87 27.67 35.50
CA SER A 1148 -16.31 28.34 34.34
C SER A 1148 -16.33 27.42 33.13
N TRP A 1149 -16.93 27.89 32.03
CA TRP A 1149 -17.08 27.12 30.80
C TRP A 1149 -16.38 27.84 29.67
N GLU A 1150 -15.58 27.10 28.91
CA GLU A 1150 -14.83 27.58 27.76
C GLU A 1150 -15.24 26.78 26.52
N ASP A 1151 -15.41 27.45 25.39
CA ASP A 1151 -15.64 26.77 24.11
C ASP A 1151 -14.39 25.97 23.73
N VAL A 1152 -14.57 24.78 23.18
CA VAL A 1152 -13.46 24.05 22.53
C VAL A 1152 -13.11 24.81 21.24
N THR A 1153 -12.05 25.64 21.28
CA THR A 1153 -11.66 26.50 20.16
C THR A 1153 -10.76 25.82 19.13
N THR A 1154 -10.28 24.60 19.40
CA THR A 1154 -9.52 23.81 18.42
C THR A 1154 -10.45 23.34 17.30
N ALA A 1155 -9.95 23.34 16.07
CA ALA A 1155 -10.73 22.87 14.92
C ALA A 1155 -11.15 21.41 15.15
N SER A 1156 -12.42 21.12 14.88
CA SER A 1156 -12.90 19.75 14.82
C SER A 1156 -12.42 19.11 13.53
N PHE A 1157 -11.78 17.95 13.61
CA PHE A 1157 -11.49 17.10 12.48
C PHE A 1157 -12.66 16.15 12.27
N LEU A 1158 -13.09 15.93 11.04
CA LEU A 1158 -13.98 14.82 10.73
C LEU A 1158 -13.25 13.50 11.08
N ASP A 1159 -13.86 12.64 11.89
CA ASP A 1159 -13.28 11.35 12.30
C ASP A 1159 -13.87 10.22 11.45
N GLU A 1160 -15.20 10.13 11.39
CA GLU A 1160 -15.91 9.03 10.73
C GLU A 1160 -17.28 9.51 10.25
N HIS A 1161 -17.74 9.02 9.11
CA HIS A 1161 -19.14 9.15 8.70
C HIS A 1161 -19.95 7.94 9.16
N LEU A 1162 -21.17 8.18 9.64
CA LEU A 1162 -22.03 7.15 10.19
C LEU A 1162 -23.32 7.02 9.35
N PRO A 1163 -24.01 5.87 9.38
CA PRO A 1163 -25.23 5.67 8.61
C PRO A 1163 -26.32 6.70 8.95
N GLU A 1164 -27.26 6.88 8.01
CA GLU A 1164 -28.41 7.78 8.12
C GLU A 1164 -28.05 9.28 8.20
N GLY A 1165 -27.01 9.70 7.47
CA GLY A 1165 -26.56 11.09 7.42
C GLY A 1165 -25.94 11.59 8.73
N ARG A 1166 -25.32 10.68 9.49
CA ARG A 1166 -24.61 11.00 10.73
C ARG A 1166 -23.11 11.12 10.51
N VAL A 1167 -22.43 11.76 11.45
CA VAL A 1167 -21.01 12.05 11.40
C VAL A 1167 -20.43 12.08 12.80
N ARG A 1168 -19.20 11.60 12.97
CA ARG A 1168 -18.38 11.73 14.18
C ARG A 1168 -17.25 12.71 13.93
N TYR A 1169 -17.11 13.70 14.81
CA TYR A 1169 -16.01 14.64 14.81
C TYR A 1169 -15.05 14.35 15.96
N ARG A 1170 -13.80 14.72 15.75
CA ARG A 1170 -12.68 14.67 16.69
C ARG A 1170 -12.19 16.06 17.03
N TRP A 1171 -12.01 16.37 18.31
CA TRP A 1171 -11.33 17.58 18.79
C TRP A 1171 -10.09 17.19 19.55
N VAL A 1172 -9.00 17.95 19.41
CA VAL A 1172 -7.82 17.80 20.26
C VAL A 1172 -7.82 18.90 21.31
N LEU A 1173 -7.74 18.53 22.59
CA LEU A 1173 -7.69 19.46 23.71
C LEU A 1173 -6.24 19.60 24.20
N PRO A 1174 -5.76 20.83 24.42
CA PRO A 1174 -4.37 21.06 24.81
C PRO A 1174 -4.06 20.50 26.20
N ALA A 1175 -2.83 20.04 26.37
CA ALA A 1175 -2.26 19.68 27.67
C ALA A 1175 -2.23 20.91 28.63
N PRO A 1176 -2.28 20.72 29.96
CA PRO A 1176 -2.27 19.45 30.69
C PRO A 1176 -3.67 18.90 31.06
N GLN A 1177 -3.75 17.58 31.32
CA GLN A 1177 -4.97 16.93 31.82
C GLN A 1177 -5.18 17.25 33.34
N PRO A 1178 -6.26 17.96 33.71
CA PRO A 1178 -6.63 18.14 35.12
C PRO A 1178 -7.19 16.84 35.70
N ALA A 1179 -7.30 16.75 37.04
CA ALA A 1179 -7.82 15.56 37.72
C ALA A 1179 -9.29 15.24 37.38
N SER A 1180 -10.05 16.20 36.86
CA SER A 1180 -11.41 16.03 36.34
C SER A 1180 -11.68 17.12 35.32
N ARG A 1181 -12.33 16.78 34.21
CA ARG A 1181 -12.81 17.70 33.17
C ARG A 1181 -14.26 17.35 32.83
N TYR A 1182 -15.08 18.36 32.66
CA TYR A 1182 -16.52 18.25 32.39
C TYR A 1182 -16.85 18.82 31.02
N PHE A 1183 -17.84 18.23 30.35
CA PHE A 1183 -18.24 18.62 29.00
C PHE A 1183 -19.75 18.88 28.94
N ARG A 1184 -20.18 19.79 28.08
CA ARG A 1184 -21.58 19.95 27.71
C ARG A 1184 -21.73 20.29 26.23
N ILE A 1185 -22.86 19.86 25.67
CA ILE A 1185 -23.22 20.05 24.26
C ILE A 1185 -24.30 21.13 24.18
N LYS A 1186 -24.11 22.11 23.30
CA LYS A 1186 -25.06 23.21 23.08
C LYS A 1186 -25.68 23.13 21.69
N ALA A 1187 -26.93 22.71 21.65
CA ALA A 1187 -27.79 22.69 20.47
C ALA A 1187 -28.40 24.08 20.20
N ILE A 1188 -28.25 24.61 18.98
CA ILE A 1188 -28.81 25.92 18.60
C ILE A 1188 -29.73 25.76 17.39
N GLN A 1189 -31.00 26.10 17.57
CA GLN A 1189 -31.96 26.19 16.48
C GLN A 1189 -31.73 27.51 15.72
N THR A 1190 -31.49 27.41 14.41
CA THR A 1190 -31.36 28.57 13.53
C THR A 1190 -32.74 28.99 13.01
N THR A 1191 -32.87 30.27 12.63
CA THR A 1191 -34.14 30.77 12.08
C THR A 1191 -34.16 30.45 10.59
N PRO A 1192 -35.28 29.93 10.03
CA PRO A 1192 -35.40 29.67 8.60
C PRO A 1192 -35.28 30.93 7.73
#